data_AF-A0A432U2F4-F1
#
_entry.id   AF-A0A432U2F4-F1
#
_cell.length_a   1.000
_cell.length_b   1.000
_cell.length_c   1.000
_cell.angle_alpha   90.00
_cell.angle_beta   90.00
_cell.angle_gamma   90.00
#
_symmetry.space_group_name_H-M   'P 1'
#
loop_
_entity.id
_entity.type
_entity.pdbx_description
1 polymer ?
#
loop_
_entity_poly.entity_id
_entity_poly.type
_entity_poly.pdbx_seq_one_letter_code
_entity_poly.pdbx_strand_id
1 'polypeptide(L)'
;VLEFLMMNGRTLQEAVLMMVPEAWQNDDNMSDEKKAFYEYYSNVMEPWDGPASIAFTDGRYIGAVLDRNGLRPSRFYLTHDDRVIMASEVGVVDVETDNVKTKGRLRPGKMFLVDFDKGELVDDEAIKAEFAAQNPYQDWLNDQQIHLSELHCDQEAHGFHPESLIHRLNAFGYSTETLQFMLLPLVSELRDPVGSMGNDSALACLSDHSRIIYDYFKQLFAQVTNPAIDSIREEVVMSLRCSIGPEGNLLSNKAENAHRLVIDHPILTNEETAALRHCNHRGWTSKTIDITYDISKGRKVSELLDDICQQGSQAIKDGHSLVILSDRNVGENRAAISTLLASSALHRYLIASHERTQVGIIVETGEAREVHHFCLLTGFGADAINPYLAFEALWQARRDGMIDIESDGAIIKAYRKGVGKGMLKVMAKMGISTLESYKGAQIFEAVGLAPEVMDKCFFETASRIKGVGFDVLQLEVEKRHHHAYQSNDLDNLGHYHWRSGGEKHMWEPQTIANLQLAARNNDKEAYWAFSKRSNEEGTRNCTLRGLMSFKQGNPISIDEVEDIKEIVKRFATGAMSFGSISAESHESLAIAMNRLGGKSNTGEGGEDSKRWTPDANGDSRRSAIKQVASGRFGVTIDYLNNADEIQIKVSQGAKPGEGGELPGTKVDEGIAKIRHSTPGVGLISPPPHHDIYSIEDLSQLIFDLKRSNPAARISVKLVAEVGVGTIAAGVTKAKSDHIVIAGHDGGTGASPLTSIKHAGLPWELGLAETHQTLVMNDLRSRVVIQTDGQLKTGRDVAIGVLLGAEEFGFSTAPLVTMGCIMMRKCHLNTCPVGIATQDKELRKKFTGKPEHVVNYLFMVAEELRLIMAELGFQTVNEMIGRVDMLEMDKAIDHWKQGSINLDALLTPANKPNEDTGTYQSILQDHQLELQLDNGLIEQSKTAIEGGESVQFDSIITNVDRAVGAMLSSHVVKTRGSNNLDEGSIHINFKGSAGQSLGAFLAQGIT
;
A
#
# COMPACT_ATOMS: atom_id res chain seq x y z
N VAL A 1 9.24 -24.83 11.60
CA VAL A 1 9.88 -25.32 10.35
C VAL A 1 11.36 -25.63 10.55
N LEU A 2 12.20 -24.66 10.96
CA LEU A 2 13.64 -24.90 11.18
C LEU A 2 13.94 -26.14 12.04
N GLU A 3 13.34 -26.23 13.23
CA GLU A 3 13.49 -27.39 14.13
C GLU A 3 13.01 -28.70 13.47
N PHE A 4 11.90 -28.65 12.74
CA PHE A 4 11.38 -29.82 12.00
C PHE A 4 12.37 -30.32 10.95
N LEU A 5 13.02 -29.42 10.20
CA LEU A 5 14.04 -29.80 9.22
C LEU A 5 15.26 -30.45 9.88
N MET A 6 15.72 -29.87 10.99
CA MET A 6 16.86 -30.38 11.75
C MET A 6 16.59 -31.76 12.36
N MET A 7 15.40 -31.94 12.97
CA MET A 7 14.99 -33.23 13.55
C MET A 7 14.90 -34.35 12.50
N ASN A 8 14.76 -34.00 11.22
CA ASN A 8 14.71 -34.93 10.10
C ASN A 8 16.05 -35.05 9.34
N GLY A 9 17.16 -34.58 9.93
CA GLY A 9 18.52 -34.91 9.47
C GLY A 9 19.23 -33.82 8.65
N ARG A 10 18.61 -32.66 8.42
CA ARG A 10 19.30 -31.50 7.84
C ARG A 10 20.18 -30.81 8.88
N THR A 11 21.32 -30.29 8.45
CA THR A 11 22.17 -29.47 9.33
C THR A 11 21.52 -28.10 9.58
N LEU A 12 21.91 -27.43 10.67
CA LEU A 12 21.41 -26.09 11.02
C LEU A 12 21.66 -25.08 9.87
N GLN A 13 22.87 -25.09 9.32
CA GLN A 13 23.28 -24.18 8.25
C GLN A 13 22.47 -24.41 6.97
N GLU A 14 22.33 -25.67 6.55
CA GLU A 14 21.55 -26.05 5.37
C GLU A 14 20.08 -25.63 5.49
N ALA A 15 19.45 -25.90 6.64
CA ALA A 15 18.07 -25.53 6.88
C ALA A 15 17.86 -24.01 6.85
N VAL A 16 18.80 -23.24 7.41
CA VAL A 16 18.77 -21.76 7.35
C VAL A 16 18.96 -21.25 5.93
N LEU A 17 19.93 -21.78 5.16
CA LEU A 17 20.18 -21.38 3.76
C LEU A 17 19.01 -21.70 2.84
N MET A 18 18.25 -22.76 3.14
CA MET A 18 17.04 -23.13 2.41
C MET A 18 15.85 -22.22 2.76
N MET A 19 15.66 -21.87 4.03
CA MET A 19 14.55 -21.00 4.46
C MET A 19 14.76 -19.53 4.11
N VAL A 20 15.99 -19.03 4.23
CA VAL A 20 16.36 -17.62 4.01
C VAL A 20 17.47 -17.56 2.95
N PRO A 21 17.15 -17.90 1.67
CA PRO A 21 18.14 -17.93 0.61
C PRO A 21 18.55 -16.52 0.17
N GLU A 22 19.79 -16.41 -0.32
CA GLU A 22 20.28 -15.21 -1.01
C GLU A 22 19.41 -14.86 -2.22
N ALA A 23 19.43 -13.59 -2.63
CA ALA A 23 18.92 -13.21 -3.95
C ALA A 23 19.87 -13.75 -5.02
N TRP A 24 19.48 -14.82 -5.71
CA TRP A 24 20.35 -15.54 -6.65
C TRP A 24 19.93 -15.42 -8.12
N GLN A 25 18.63 -15.20 -8.38
CA GLN A 25 18.05 -15.28 -9.73
C GLN A 25 18.66 -14.27 -10.72
N ASN A 26 18.96 -13.05 -10.25
CA ASN A 26 19.48 -11.96 -11.07
C ASN A 26 20.90 -11.52 -10.66
N ASP A 27 21.61 -12.33 -9.87
CA ASP A 27 22.98 -11.99 -9.45
C ASP A 27 24.01 -12.51 -10.45
N ASP A 28 24.51 -11.64 -11.32
CA ASP A 28 25.54 -11.99 -12.31
C ASP A 28 26.92 -12.32 -11.70
N ASN A 29 27.15 -11.99 -10.42
CA ASN A 29 28.45 -12.20 -9.75
C ASN A 29 28.51 -13.51 -8.95
N MET A 30 27.38 -14.17 -8.72
CA MET A 30 27.32 -15.45 -7.99
C MET A 30 27.83 -16.59 -8.87
N SER A 31 28.63 -17.51 -8.30
CA SER A 31 29.16 -18.67 -9.02
C SER A 31 28.06 -19.62 -9.48
N ASP A 32 28.31 -20.34 -10.57
CA ASP A 32 27.33 -21.26 -11.15
C ASP A 32 26.96 -22.39 -10.19
N GLU A 33 27.92 -22.91 -9.41
CA GLU A 33 27.65 -23.96 -8.42
C GLU A 33 26.72 -23.46 -7.31
N LYS A 34 26.91 -22.22 -6.85
CA LYS A 34 26.08 -21.61 -5.80
C LYS A 34 24.70 -21.24 -6.33
N LYS A 35 24.60 -20.78 -7.58
CA LYS A 35 23.32 -20.58 -8.26
C LYS A 35 22.55 -21.89 -8.40
N ALA A 36 23.22 -22.96 -8.85
CA ALA A 36 22.63 -24.29 -8.98
C ALA A 36 22.12 -24.82 -7.63
N PHE A 37 22.86 -24.59 -6.54
CA PHE A 37 22.40 -24.91 -5.18
C PHE A 37 21.08 -24.21 -4.84
N TYR A 38 21.01 -22.87 -4.97
CA TYR A 38 19.79 -22.15 -4.62
C TYR A 38 18.63 -22.44 -5.56
N GLU A 39 18.90 -22.61 -6.86
CA GLU A 39 17.89 -23.00 -7.83
C GLU A 39 17.31 -24.37 -7.50
N TYR A 40 18.14 -25.34 -7.13
CA TYR A 40 17.66 -26.65 -6.69
C TYR A 40 16.72 -26.52 -5.47
N TYR A 41 17.09 -25.74 -4.45
CA TYR A 41 16.26 -25.57 -3.26
C TYR A 41 14.97 -24.79 -3.50
N SER A 42 14.93 -23.86 -4.47
CA SER A 42 13.69 -23.15 -4.81
C SER A 42 12.61 -24.07 -5.39
N ASN A 43 12.98 -25.27 -5.86
CA ASN A 43 12.03 -26.29 -6.31
C ASN A 43 11.27 -26.99 -5.16
N VAL A 44 11.76 -26.90 -3.92
CA VAL A 44 11.19 -27.61 -2.76
C VAL A 44 10.76 -26.71 -1.62
N MET A 45 11.23 -25.46 -1.59
CA MET A 45 10.95 -24.51 -0.50
C MET A 45 10.94 -23.08 -1.05
N GLU A 46 9.84 -22.39 -0.86
CA GLU A 46 9.75 -20.95 -1.10
C GLU A 46 10.49 -20.15 -0.01
N PRO A 47 11.06 -18.97 -0.35
CA PRO A 47 11.72 -18.11 0.64
C PRO A 47 10.75 -17.61 1.73
N TRP A 48 11.22 -17.60 2.98
CA TRP A 48 10.54 -16.93 4.10
C TRP A 48 10.97 -15.47 4.15
N ASP A 49 10.28 -14.62 3.40
CA ASP A 49 10.64 -13.21 3.19
C ASP A 49 10.19 -12.29 4.34
N GLY A 50 10.75 -11.07 4.36
CA GLY A 50 10.49 -10.02 5.35
C GLY A 50 11.73 -9.63 6.17
N PRO A 51 11.72 -8.46 6.85
CA PRO A 51 12.87 -8.00 7.63
C PRO A 51 13.27 -8.99 8.73
N ALA A 52 14.52 -9.46 8.70
CA ALA A 52 14.96 -10.43 9.68
C ALA A 52 16.45 -10.26 10.04
N SER A 53 16.73 -10.37 11.33
CA SER A 53 18.07 -10.67 11.87
C SER A 53 17.91 -11.84 12.81
N ILE A 54 18.12 -13.05 12.30
CA ILE A 54 17.83 -14.29 13.02
C ILE A 54 19.12 -14.79 13.65
N ALA A 55 19.15 -14.90 14.98
CA ALA A 55 20.20 -15.62 15.70
C ALA A 55 19.73 -17.07 15.98
N PHE A 56 20.63 -18.03 15.80
CA PHE A 56 20.32 -19.46 15.92
C PHE A 56 21.48 -20.24 16.53
N THR A 57 21.16 -21.38 17.15
CA THR A 57 22.14 -22.31 17.73
C THR A 57 21.57 -23.72 17.85
N ASP A 58 22.42 -24.72 17.73
CA ASP A 58 22.16 -26.13 18.06
C ASP A 58 23.00 -26.62 19.27
N GLY A 59 23.66 -25.68 19.97
CA GLY A 59 24.58 -25.97 21.07
C GLY A 59 26.04 -26.17 20.65
N ARG A 60 26.33 -26.51 19.39
CA ARG A 60 27.70 -26.57 18.82
C ARG A 60 28.02 -25.32 17.99
N TYR A 61 27.07 -24.90 17.18
CA TYR A 61 27.16 -23.69 16.39
C TYR A 61 26.36 -22.58 17.06
N ILE A 62 26.88 -21.37 16.99
CA ILE A 62 26.07 -20.16 17.16
C ILE A 62 26.25 -19.30 15.93
N GLY A 63 25.15 -18.82 15.36
CA GLY A 63 25.21 -18.06 14.14
C GLY A 63 24.06 -17.08 14.01
N ALA A 64 24.15 -16.28 12.96
CA ALA A 64 23.09 -15.38 12.57
C ALA A 64 23.07 -15.15 11.05
N VAL A 65 21.88 -14.86 10.55
CA VAL A 65 21.65 -14.48 9.14
C VAL A 65 20.73 -13.28 9.09
N LEU A 66 20.93 -12.45 8.06
CA LEU A 66 19.96 -11.42 7.70
C LEU A 66 19.02 -11.94 6.62
N ASP A 67 17.86 -11.32 6.49
CA ASP A 67 17.04 -11.49 5.30
C ASP A 67 17.80 -11.09 4.02
N ARG A 68 17.26 -11.48 2.85
CA ARG A 68 17.90 -11.24 1.55
C ARG A 68 18.15 -9.77 1.23
N ASN A 69 17.40 -8.86 1.85
CA ASN A 69 17.52 -7.41 1.65
C ASN A 69 18.34 -6.74 2.76
N GLY A 70 18.60 -7.44 3.88
CA GLY A 70 19.36 -6.96 5.03
C GLY A 70 18.70 -5.78 5.73
N LEU A 71 17.40 -5.92 6.01
CA LEU A 71 16.54 -4.83 6.49
C LEU A 71 16.62 -4.61 8.01
N ARG A 72 17.35 -5.46 8.76
CA ARG A 72 17.63 -5.27 10.19
C ARG A 72 19.13 -5.13 10.47
N PRO A 73 19.53 -4.28 11.43
CA PRO A 73 20.93 -4.11 11.77
C PRO A 73 21.45 -5.28 12.61
N SER A 74 22.66 -5.73 12.31
CA SER A 74 23.42 -6.66 13.15
C SER A 74 24.92 -6.35 13.05
N ARG A 75 25.53 -6.04 14.20
CA ARG A 75 26.93 -5.61 14.36
C ARG A 75 27.67 -6.61 15.25
N PHE A 76 28.95 -6.82 14.99
CA PHE A 76 29.76 -7.71 15.83
C PHE A 76 31.15 -7.17 16.14
N TYR A 77 31.68 -7.62 17.28
CA TYR A 77 33.06 -7.49 17.71
C TYR A 77 33.69 -8.87 17.88
N LEU A 78 34.91 -9.00 17.35
CA LEU A 78 35.85 -10.05 17.75
C LEU A 78 36.94 -9.39 18.58
N THR A 79 37.29 -10.01 19.69
CA THR A 79 38.27 -9.48 20.64
C THR A 79 39.57 -10.29 20.63
N HIS A 80 40.63 -9.74 21.22
CA HIS A 80 41.92 -10.44 21.35
C HIS A 80 41.90 -11.53 22.42
N ASP A 81 40.91 -11.52 23.33
CA ASP A 81 40.62 -12.57 24.30
C ASP A 81 39.52 -13.54 23.84
N ASP A 82 39.40 -13.72 22.52
CA ASP A 82 38.56 -14.72 21.84
C ASP A 82 37.05 -14.67 22.18
N ARG A 83 36.54 -13.49 22.55
CA ARG A 83 35.09 -13.23 22.67
C ARG A 83 34.51 -12.73 21.36
N VAL A 84 33.35 -13.27 21.02
CA VAL A 84 32.46 -12.79 19.95
C VAL A 84 31.25 -12.12 20.59
N ILE A 85 31.04 -10.85 20.25
CA ILE A 85 29.89 -10.07 20.75
C ILE A 85 29.11 -9.62 19.53
N MET A 86 27.85 -10.04 19.41
CA MET A 86 26.95 -9.62 18.33
C MET A 86 25.70 -8.99 18.93
N ALA A 87 25.28 -7.85 18.39
CA ALA A 87 24.08 -7.15 18.80
C ALA A 87 23.54 -6.28 17.65
N SER A 88 22.30 -5.82 17.79
CA SER A 88 21.68 -4.92 16.81
C SER A 88 22.40 -3.56 16.72
N GLU A 89 23.01 -3.12 17.82
CA GLU A 89 23.76 -1.86 17.90
C GLU A 89 25.19 -2.05 18.44
N VAL A 90 26.01 -1.03 18.25
CA VAL A 90 27.35 -0.93 18.84
C VAL A 90 27.29 -0.33 20.24
N GLY A 91 28.31 -0.58 21.07
CA GLY A 91 28.38 0.01 22.43
C GLY A 91 27.45 -0.61 23.48
N VAL A 92 26.86 -1.77 23.19
CA VAL A 92 25.97 -2.50 24.12
C VAL A 92 26.69 -3.20 25.27
N VAL A 93 27.98 -3.49 25.09
CA VAL A 93 28.86 -4.13 26.06
C VAL A 93 30.18 -3.36 26.06
N ASP A 94 30.68 -3.03 27.24
CA ASP A 94 31.96 -2.35 27.39
C ASP A 94 33.11 -3.27 26.96
N VAL A 95 33.84 -2.83 25.93
CA VAL A 95 35.03 -3.50 25.42
C VAL A 95 36.12 -2.46 25.25
N GLU A 96 37.25 -2.66 25.94
CA GLU A 96 38.43 -1.82 25.79
C GLU A 96 38.87 -1.75 24.32
N THR A 97 39.13 -0.54 23.82
CA THR A 97 39.46 -0.32 22.40
C THR A 97 40.65 -1.16 21.95
N ASP A 98 41.68 -1.27 22.80
CA ASP A 98 42.90 -2.05 22.51
C ASP A 98 42.66 -3.56 22.54
N ASN A 99 41.54 -4.03 23.10
CA ASN A 99 41.15 -5.44 23.08
C ASN A 99 40.29 -5.80 21.86
N VAL A 100 39.89 -4.84 21.03
CA VAL A 100 39.09 -5.13 19.83
C VAL A 100 39.97 -5.56 18.67
N LYS A 101 39.88 -6.85 18.32
CA LYS A 101 40.58 -7.43 17.17
C LYS A 101 39.91 -7.08 15.85
N THR A 102 38.58 -7.11 15.78
CA THR A 102 37.81 -6.79 14.55
C THR A 102 36.44 -6.25 14.90
N LYS A 103 35.98 -5.23 14.16
CA LYS A 103 34.60 -4.73 14.20
C LYS A 103 33.96 -4.95 12.84
N GLY A 104 32.74 -5.47 12.81
CA GLY A 104 32.03 -5.79 11.57
C GLY A 104 30.52 -5.64 11.66
N ARG A 105 29.85 -5.97 10.55
CA ARG A 105 28.40 -6.06 10.44
C ARG A 105 28.03 -7.24 9.55
N LEU A 106 26.87 -7.83 9.81
CA LEU A 106 26.28 -8.77 8.86
C LEU A 106 25.85 -8.00 7.60
N ARG A 107 25.88 -8.69 6.46
CA ARG A 107 25.49 -8.15 5.15
C ARG A 107 24.34 -9.01 4.62
N PRO A 108 23.45 -8.45 3.77
CA PRO A 108 22.40 -9.22 3.13
C PRO A 108 22.98 -10.50 2.51
N GLY A 109 22.32 -11.63 2.77
CA GLY A 109 22.73 -12.92 2.24
C GLY A 109 23.94 -13.60 2.89
N LYS A 110 24.69 -12.95 3.79
CA LYS A 110 25.85 -13.58 4.47
C LYS A 110 25.44 -14.25 5.78
N MET A 111 25.99 -15.44 6.03
CA MET A 111 25.88 -16.16 7.29
C MET A 111 27.07 -15.82 8.20
N PHE A 112 26.78 -15.43 9.43
CA PHE A 112 27.74 -15.32 10.51
C PHE A 112 27.68 -16.62 11.33
N LEU A 113 28.80 -17.32 11.52
CA LEU A 113 28.80 -18.63 12.17
C LEU A 113 30.07 -18.86 12.99
N VAL A 114 29.92 -19.23 14.25
CA VAL A 114 30.99 -19.67 15.14
C VAL A 114 30.86 -21.17 15.38
N ASP A 115 31.95 -21.92 15.20
CA ASP A 115 32.05 -23.36 15.52
C ASP A 115 32.79 -23.52 16.85
N PHE A 116 32.08 -23.89 17.92
CA PHE A 116 32.70 -24.04 19.24
C PHE A 116 33.66 -25.22 19.35
N ASP A 117 33.52 -26.25 18.51
CA ASP A 117 34.44 -27.40 18.52
C ASP A 117 35.80 -27.03 17.91
N LYS A 118 35.80 -26.15 16.91
CA LYS A 118 37.02 -25.65 16.26
C LYS A 118 37.58 -24.37 16.90
N GLY A 119 36.75 -23.64 17.64
CA GLY A 119 37.12 -22.35 18.24
C GLY A 119 37.35 -21.26 17.20
N GLU A 120 36.63 -21.28 16.07
CA GLU A 120 36.82 -20.33 14.98
C GLU A 120 35.51 -19.69 14.49
N LEU A 121 35.63 -18.49 13.92
CA LEU A 121 34.59 -17.88 13.11
C LEU A 121 34.73 -18.43 11.69
N VAL A 122 33.70 -19.12 11.22
CA VAL A 122 33.71 -19.81 9.93
C VAL A 122 33.46 -18.79 8.81
N ASP A 123 34.22 -18.90 7.73
CA ASP A 123 34.05 -18.04 6.56
C ASP A 123 32.77 -18.38 5.78
N ASP A 124 32.00 -17.34 5.43
CA ASP A 124 30.72 -17.45 4.73
C ASP A 124 30.82 -18.13 3.36
N GLU A 125 31.85 -17.80 2.57
CA GLU A 125 32.04 -18.41 1.26
C GLU A 125 32.45 -19.87 1.41
N ALA A 126 33.26 -20.21 2.42
CA ALA A 126 33.61 -21.60 2.70
C ALA A 126 32.39 -22.45 3.07
N ILE A 127 31.48 -21.93 3.92
CA ILE A 127 30.22 -22.62 4.28
C ILE A 127 29.42 -22.92 3.01
N LYS A 128 29.18 -21.90 2.19
CA LYS A 128 28.32 -22.03 1.01
C LYS A 128 28.94 -22.86 -0.09
N ALA A 129 30.25 -22.76 -0.30
CA ALA A 129 30.97 -23.58 -1.25
C ALA A 129 30.91 -25.07 -0.85
N GLU A 130 31.00 -25.39 0.44
CA GLU A 130 30.81 -26.75 0.93
C GLU A 130 29.42 -27.27 0.58
N PHE A 131 28.36 -26.53 0.93
CA PHE A 131 26.98 -26.94 0.65
C PHE A 131 26.66 -27.01 -0.84
N ALA A 132 27.18 -26.09 -1.64
CA ALA A 132 27.02 -26.09 -3.10
C ALA A 132 27.73 -27.26 -3.78
N ALA A 133 28.79 -27.80 -3.17
CA ALA A 133 29.54 -28.95 -3.68
C ALA A 133 29.04 -30.32 -3.14
N GLN A 134 28.12 -30.35 -2.17
CA GLN A 134 27.66 -31.60 -1.54
C GLN A 134 26.96 -32.55 -2.51
N ASN A 135 26.26 -32.02 -3.50
CA ASN A 135 25.54 -32.79 -4.51
C ASN A 135 25.81 -32.20 -5.90
N PRO A 136 25.66 -32.98 -6.98
CA PRO A 136 25.82 -32.47 -8.34
C PRO A 136 24.55 -31.71 -8.77
N TYR A 137 24.24 -30.59 -8.10
CA TYR A 137 22.99 -29.84 -8.31
C TYR A 137 22.80 -29.41 -9.76
N GLN A 138 23.86 -28.95 -10.44
CA GLN A 138 23.77 -28.56 -11.84
C GLN A 138 23.41 -29.74 -12.74
N ASP A 139 23.98 -30.92 -12.51
CA ASP A 139 23.64 -32.12 -13.28
C ASP A 139 22.19 -32.54 -13.00
N TRP A 140 21.77 -32.48 -11.72
CA TRP A 140 20.37 -32.75 -11.36
C TRP A 140 19.40 -31.78 -12.03
N LEU A 141 19.70 -30.48 -12.04
CA LEU A 141 18.88 -29.48 -12.72
C LEU A 141 18.80 -29.76 -14.22
N ASN A 142 19.95 -29.97 -14.89
CA ASN A 142 20.02 -30.27 -16.32
C ASN A 142 19.26 -31.55 -16.69
N ASP A 143 19.37 -32.59 -15.86
CA ASP A 143 18.76 -33.90 -16.14
C ASP A 143 17.27 -33.94 -15.79
N GLN A 144 16.81 -33.11 -14.84
CA GLN A 144 15.49 -33.24 -14.21
C GLN A 144 14.53 -32.10 -14.57
N GLN A 145 14.97 -30.84 -14.56
CA GLN A 145 14.09 -29.72 -14.87
C GLN A 145 13.50 -29.84 -16.27
N ILE A 146 12.29 -29.31 -16.43
CA ILE A 146 11.63 -29.18 -17.72
C ILE A 146 11.49 -27.67 -17.97
N HIS A 147 12.10 -27.17 -19.03
CA HIS A 147 11.86 -25.80 -19.46
C HIS A 147 10.67 -25.74 -20.41
N LEU A 148 9.86 -24.69 -20.27
CA LEU A 148 8.71 -24.46 -21.15
C LEU A 148 9.08 -24.43 -22.64
N SER A 149 10.30 -23.98 -22.97
CA SER A 149 10.86 -23.96 -24.32
C SER A 149 11.09 -25.35 -24.94
N GLU A 150 11.19 -26.41 -24.13
CA GLU A 150 11.31 -27.80 -24.58
C GLU A 150 9.97 -28.41 -25.00
N LEU A 151 8.86 -27.79 -24.55
CA LEU A 151 7.53 -28.23 -24.89
C LEU A 151 7.13 -27.65 -26.24
N HIS A 152 6.84 -28.53 -27.19
CA HIS A 152 6.44 -28.15 -28.55
C HIS A 152 5.02 -28.63 -28.84
N CYS A 153 4.28 -27.80 -29.56
CA CYS A 153 2.97 -28.15 -30.09
C CYS A 153 2.99 -27.93 -31.61
N ASP A 154 2.89 -29.02 -32.37
CA ASP A 154 2.70 -28.97 -33.83
C ASP A 154 1.24 -28.69 -34.22
N GLN A 155 0.34 -28.68 -33.25
CA GLN A 155 -1.07 -28.31 -33.44
C GLN A 155 -1.25 -26.79 -33.33
N GLU A 156 -2.20 -26.26 -34.09
CA GLU A 156 -2.49 -24.83 -34.14
C GLU A 156 -2.86 -24.30 -32.74
N ALA A 157 -2.07 -23.36 -32.22
CA ALA A 157 -2.48 -22.56 -31.08
C ALA A 157 -3.77 -21.83 -31.44
N HIS A 158 -4.79 -21.88 -30.59
CA HIS A 158 -6.09 -21.25 -30.87
C HIS A 158 -5.91 -19.80 -31.35
N GLY A 159 -6.48 -19.53 -32.53
CA GLY A 159 -6.25 -18.32 -33.30
C GLY A 159 -7.07 -17.10 -32.85
N PHE A 160 -6.93 -16.02 -33.61
CA PHE A 160 -7.67 -14.78 -33.47
C PHE A 160 -9.06 -14.89 -34.11
N HIS A 161 -10.13 -14.64 -33.34
CA HIS A 161 -11.51 -14.76 -33.83
C HIS A 161 -12.21 -13.38 -33.84
N PRO A 162 -12.00 -12.54 -34.86
CA PRO A 162 -12.50 -11.17 -34.90
C PRO A 162 -14.03 -11.08 -34.95
N GLU A 163 -14.70 -12.03 -35.61
CA GLU A 163 -16.17 -12.01 -35.79
C GLU A 163 -16.94 -12.13 -34.47
N SER A 164 -16.39 -12.85 -33.48
CA SER A 164 -17.01 -13.04 -32.16
C SER A 164 -16.35 -12.22 -31.05
N LEU A 165 -15.33 -11.42 -31.37
CA LEU A 165 -14.47 -10.76 -30.40
C LEU A 165 -15.25 -9.82 -29.47
N ILE A 166 -16.09 -8.93 -30.02
CA ILE A 166 -16.84 -7.97 -29.21
C ILE A 166 -17.80 -8.67 -28.23
N HIS A 167 -18.50 -9.70 -28.69
CA HIS A 167 -19.39 -10.48 -27.82
C HIS A 167 -18.63 -11.16 -26.68
N ARG A 168 -17.45 -11.75 -26.96
CA ARG A 168 -16.58 -12.35 -25.92
C ARG A 168 -16.05 -11.29 -24.96
N LEU A 169 -15.58 -10.15 -25.47
CA LEU A 169 -15.10 -9.02 -24.66
C LEU A 169 -16.20 -8.53 -23.70
N ASN A 170 -17.41 -8.32 -24.19
CA ASN A 170 -18.55 -7.93 -23.35
C ASN A 170 -18.90 -9.00 -22.31
N ALA A 171 -18.90 -10.29 -22.67
CA ALA A 171 -19.23 -11.38 -21.76
C ALA A 171 -18.28 -11.43 -20.54
N PHE A 172 -17.00 -11.14 -20.78
CA PHE A 172 -15.97 -11.03 -19.73
C PHE A 172 -15.85 -9.62 -19.10
N GLY A 173 -16.70 -8.68 -19.51
CA GLY A 173 -16.78 -7.34 -18.92
C GLY A 173 -15.66 -6.38 -19.33
N TYR A 174 -15.05 -6.58 -20.50
CA TYR A 174 -14.20 -5.55 -21.10
C TYR A 174 -15.06 -4.36 -21.49
N SER A 175 -14.48 -3.17 -21.35
CA SER A 175 -15.14 -1.91 -21.67
C SER A 175 -14.22 -1.05 -22.52
N THR A 176 -14.79 0.02 -23.08
CA THR A 176 -14.00 1.07 -23.74
C THR A 176 -12.92 1.64 -22.82
N GLU A 177 -13.21 1.82 -21.53
CA GLU A 177 -12.23 2.32 -20.55
C GLU A 177 -11.13 1.30 -20.25
N THR A 178 -11.46 0.00 -20.19
CA THR A 178 -10.46 -1.07 -20.05
C THR A 178 -9.44 -1.01 -21.19
N LEU A 179 -9.89 -0.79 -22.43
CA LEU A 179 -8.96 -0.59 -23.55
C LEU A 179 -8.17 0.71 -23.37
N GLN A 180 -8.85 1.84 -23.29
CA GLN A 180 -8.22 3.17 -23.39
C GLN A 180 -7.31 3.52 -22.21
N PHE A 181 -7.68 3.12 -20.98
CA PHE A 181 -6.95 3.50 -19.77
C PHE A 181 -6.06 2.40 -19.23
N MET A 182 -6.36 1.12 -19.52
CA MET A 182 -5.57 0.00 -19.02
C MET A 182 -4.71 -0.63 -20.12
N LEU A 183 -5.32 -1.23 -21.14
CA LEU A 183 -4.59 -2.10 -22.07
C LEU A 183 -3.68 -1.34 -23.06
N LEU A 184 -4.17 -0.27 -23.71
CA LEU A 184 -3.36 0.48 -24.67
C LEU A 184 -2.16 1.17 -24.00
N PRO A 185 -2.32 1.86 -22.85
CA PRO A 185 -1.19 2.48 -22.17
C PRO A 185 -0.21 1.44 -21.59
N LEU A 186 -0.69 0.28 -21.12
CA LEU A 186 0.17 -0.78 -20.58
C LEU A 186 1.22 -1.25 -21.61
N VAL A 187 0.81 -1.48 -22.86
CA VAL A 187 1.73 -1.92 -23.93
C VAL A 187 2.55 -0.79 -24.52
N SER A 188 2.07 0.46 -24.44
CA SER A 188 2.78 1.64 -24.95
C SER A 188 3.84 2.14 -23.97
N GLU A 189 3.55 2.12 -22.66
CA GLU A 189 4.43 2.58 -21.59
C GLU A 189 5.25 1.45 -20.94
N LEU A 190 4.88 0.18 -21.16
CA LEU A 190 5.55 -1.00 -20.61
C LEU A 190 5.55 -1.04 -19.06
N ARG A 191 4.51 -0.46 -18.45
CA ARG A 191 4.29 -0.40 -17.00
C ARG A 191 2.80 -0.18 -16.71
N ASP A 192 2.41 -0.39 -15.46
CA ASP A 192 1.05 -0.11 -14.99
C ASP A 192 0.66 1.36 -15.28
N PRO A 193 -0.46 1.62 -15.98
CA PRO A 193 -0.84 2.96 -16.41
C PRO A 193 -1.06 3.95 -15.26
N VAL A 194 -0.64 5.20 -15.46
CA VAL A 194 -0.73 6.26 -14.44
C VAL A 194 -1.98 7.12 -14.64
N GLY A 195 -2.69 7.41 -13.55
CA GLY A 195 -3.84 8.31 -13.49
C GLY A 195 -3.73 9.32 -12.34
N SER A 196 -4.86 9.96 -12.00
CA SER A 196 -4.93 10.92 -10.90
C SER A 196 -6.34 11.05 -10.31
N MET A 197 -6.45 11.80 -9.20
CA MET A 197 -7.58 11.83 -8.26
C MET A 197 -7.80 10.49 -7.54
N GLY A 198 -8.76 10.46 -6.62
CA GLY A 198 -9.09 9.27 -5.84
C GLY A 198 -10.13 8.40 -6.51
N ASN A 199 -10.34 7.21 -5.95
CA ASN A 199 -11.43 6.34 -6.34
C ASN A 199 -12.73 6.73 -5.65
N ASP A 200 -13.57 7.46 -6.37
CA ASP A 200 -14.89 7.89 -5.92
C ASP A 200 -16.03 7.10 -6.58
N SER A 201 -15.74 6.03 -7.33
CA SER A 201 -16.78 5.15 -7.87
C SER A 201 -17.33 4.23 -6.79
N ALA A 202 -18.52 3.68 -7.00
CA ALA A 202 -19.11 2.76 -6.04
C ALA A 202 -18.24 1.52 -5.74
N LEU A 203 -18.27 1.07 -4.47
CA LEU A 203 -17.75 -0.25 -4.09
C LEU A 203 -18.50 -1.34 -4.87
N ALA A 204 -17.83 -2.46 -5.18
CA ALA A 204 -18.41 -3.50 -6.02
C ALA A 204 -19.72 -4.08 -5.46
N CYS A 205 -19.79 -4.23 -4.14
CA CYS A 205 -20.97 -4.68 -3.42
C CYS A 205 -22.11 -3.64 -3.36
N LEU A 206 -21.83 -2.37 -3.69
CA LEU A 206 -22.80 -1.26 -3.71
C LEU A 206 -23.24 -0.86 -5.12
N SER A 207 -22.48 -1.25 -6.15
CA SER A 207 -22.75 -0.89 -7.54
C SER A 207 -24.07 -1.48 -8.06
N ASP A 208 -24.83 -0.64 -8.76
CA ASP A 208 -26.03 -1.01 -9.51
C ASP A 208 -25.69 -1.91 -10.72
N HIS A 209 -24.45 -1.84 -11.20
CA HIS A 209 -23.97 -2.55 -12.39
C HIS A 209 -23.41 -3.93 -12.04
N SER A 210 -23.32 -4.80 -13.06
CA SER A 210 -22.64 -6.09 -12.91
C SER A 210 -21.13 -5.89 -12.81
N ARG A 211 -20.55 -6.24 -11.67
CA ARG A 211 -19.11 -6.15 -11.40
C ARG A 211 -18.45 -7.51 -11.63
N ILE A 212 -17.14 -7.51 -11.80
CA ILE A 212 -16.36 -8.76 -11.80
C ILE A 212 -15.88 -9.02 -10.38
N ILE A 213 -15.73 -10.29 -10.01
CA ILE A 213 -15.42 -10.65 -8.62
C ILE A 213 -14.08 -10.06 -8.12
N TYR A 214 -13.13 -9.82 -9.03
CA TYR A 214 -11.86 -9.15 -8.72
C TYR A 214 -12.06 -7.78 -8.05
N ASP A 215 -13.13 -7.05 -8.39
CA ASP A 215 -13.38 -5.71 -7.84
C ASP A 215 -13.73 -5.70 -6.35
N TYR A 216 -14.10 -6.86 -5.79
CA TYR A 216 -14.41 -7.04 -4.37
C TYR A 216 -13.16 -7.18 -3.50
N PHE A 217 -11.99 -7.40 -4.10
CA PHE A 217 -10.74 -7.55 -3.37
C PHE A 217 -9.91 -6.27 -3.40
N LYS A 218 -9.18 -6.04 -2.31
CA LYS A 218 -8.22 -4.96 -2.16
C LYS A 218 -6.86 -5.53 -1.79
N GLN A 219 -5.82 -5.05 -2.46
CA GLN A 219 -4.42 -5.35 -2.19
C GLN A 219 -4.05 -4.82 -0.80
N LEU A 220 -3.49 -5.68 0.03
CA LEU A 220 -2.84 -5.29 1.28
C LEU A 220 -1.44 -4.74 1.01
N PHE A 221 -0.90 -4.03 1.98
CA PHE A 221 0.42 -3.39 1.87
C PHE A 221 1.09 -3.31 3.23
N ALA A 222 2.40 -3.16 3.22
CA ALA A 222 3.17 -2.98 4.44
C ALA A 222 3.08 -1.53 4.91
N GLN A 223 2.89 -1.35 6.21
CA GLN A 223 3.03 -0.04 6.86
C GLN A 223 3.55 -0.24 8.28
N VAL A 224 4.66 0.44 8.61
CA VAL A 224 5.34 0.42 9.92
C VAL A 224 5.99 -0.91 10.30
N THR A 225 5.25 -2.01 10.34
CA THR A 225 5.72 -3.33 10.83
C THR A 225 6.87 -3.89 10.01
N ASN A 226 6.84 -3.64 8.72
CA ASN A 226 7.84 -3.99 7.72
C ASN A 226 7.78 -2.94 6.59
N PRO A 227 8.84 -2.81 5.78
CA PRO A 227 8.87 -1.90 4.65
C PRO A 227 8.38 -2.54 3.36
N ALA A 228 7.88 -1.70 2.45
CA ALA A 228 7.77 -2.03 1.04
C ALA A 228 9.17 -2.05 0.37
N ILE A 229 9.28 -2.68 -0.81
CA ILE A 229 10.52 -2.74 -1.61
C ILE A 229 10.45 -1.75 -2.78
N ASP A 230 11.59 -1.21 -3.22
CA ASP A 230 11.63 -0.43 -4.47
C ASP A 230 11.75 -1.35 -5.70
N SER A 231 10.61 -1.75 -6.27
CA SER A 231 10.57 -2.67 -7.42
C SER A 231 11.19 -2.13 -8.72
N ILE A 232 11.73 -0.91 -8.72
CA ILE A 232 12.42 -0.30 -9.86
C ILE A 232 13.93 -0.26 -9.59
N ARG A 233 14.35 0.20 -8.40
CA ARG A 233 15.76 0.40 -8.05
C ARG A 233 16.39 -0.85 -7.43
N GLU A 234 15.58 -1.70 -6.81
CA GLU A 234 15.97 -2.94 -6.13
C GLU A 234 15.45 -4.17 -6.92
N GLU A 235 15.25 -4.04 -8.24
CA GLU A 235 14.75 -5.13 -9.10
C GLU A 235 15.61 -6.41 -9.01
N VAL A 236 16.91 -6.27 -8.71
CA VAL A 236 17.85 -7.40 -8.59
C VAL A 236 17.45 -8.42 -7.52
N VAL A 237 16.76 -8.00 -6.44
CA VAL A 237 16.34 -8.92 -5.37
C VAL A 237 15.00 -9.60 -5.65
N MET A 238 14.29 -9.17 -6.71
CA MET A 238 12.95 -9.62 -7.03
C MET A 238 12.91 -10.61 -8.19
N SER A 239 11.92 -11.50 -8.22
CA SER A 239 11.75 -12.41 -9.36
C SER A 239 10.31 -12.88 -9.58
N LEU A 240 9.94 -13.00 -10.86
CA LEU A 240 8.71 -13.65 -11.33
C LEU A 240 8.93 -15.08 -11.85
N ARG A 241 10.19 -15.53 -11.95
CA ARG A 241 10.53 -16.90 -12.31
C ARG A 241 10.06 -17.82 -11.19
N CYS A 242 9.39 -18.92 -11.53
CA CYS A 242 9.05 -19.94 -10.55
C CYS A 242 9.01 -21.32 -11.19
N SER A 243 9.25 -22.34 -10.36
CA SER A 243 8.93 -23.71 -10.72
C SER A 243 7.47 -24.00 -10.41
N ILE A 244 6.80 -24.87 -11.17
CA ILE A 244 5.39 -25.26 -10.98
C ILE A 244 5.22 -26.77 -11.12
N GLY A 245 4.05 -27.29 -10.74
CA GLY A 245 3.71 -28.72 -10.83
C GLY A 245 4.07 -29.54 -9.59
N PRO A 246 4.11 -30.88 -9.71
CA PRO A 246 4.34 -31.77 -8.58
C PRO A 246 5.65 -31.46 -7.84
N GLU A 247 5.59 -31.42 -6.52
CA GLU A 247 6.71 -31.08 -5.65
C GLU A 247 7.43 -32.33 -5.14
N GLY A 248 8.74 -32.21 -4.92
CA GLY A 248 9.58 -33.26 -4.37
C GLY A 248 9.46 -33.43 -2.86
N ASN A 249 10.30 -34.28 -2.28
CA ASN A 249 10.35 -34.49 -0.84
C ASN A 249 11.30 -33.47 -0.18
N LEU A 250 10.74 -32.52 0.56
CA LEU A 250 11.46 -31.50 1.34
C LEU A 250 12.53 -32.07 2.29
N LEU A 251 12.39 -33.31 2.75
CA LEU A 251 13.28 -33.91 3.76
C LEU A 251 14.53 -34.60 3.19
N SER A 252 14.63 -34.78 1.87
CA SER A 252 15.76 -35.50 1.26
C SER A 252 16.30 -34.78 0.05
N ASN A 253 17.62 -34.83 -0.16
CA ASN A 253 18.24 -34.29 -1.37
C ASN A 253 18.33 -35.39 -2.44
N LYS A 254 17.54 -35.27 -3.51
CA LYS A 254 17.50 -36.21 -4.63
C LYS A 254 17.29 -35.45 -5.94
N ALA A 255 17.82 -36.00 -7.04
CA ALA A 255 17.63 -35.45 -8.38
C ALA A 255 16.14 -35.18 -8.68
N GLU A 256 15.25 -36.12 -8.32
CA GLU A 256 13.81 -36.05 -8.59
C GLU A 256 13.14 -34.77 -8.06
N ASN A 257 13.69 -34.12 -7.02
CA ASN A 257 13.15 -32.87 -6.50
C ASN A 257 13.25 -31.71 -7.50
N ALA A 258 14.20 -31.77 -8.45
CA ALA A 258 14.33 -30.80 -9.53
C ALA A 258 13.42 -31.13 -10.73
N HIS A 259 12.66 -32.22 -10.71
CA HIS A 259 11.75 -32.62 -11.80
C HIS A 259 10.47 -31.78 -11.81
N ARG A 260 10.63 -30.48 -12.04
CA ARG A 260 9.58 -29.47 -12.10
C ARG A 260 9.61 -28.71 -13.41
N LEU A 261 8.46 -28.13 -13.76
CA LEU A 261 8.35 -27.25 -14.90
C LEU A 261 8.75 -25.83 -14.49
N VAL A 262 9.80 -25.31 -15.10
CA VAL A 262 10.27 -23.93 -14.88
C VAL A 262 9.53 -22.99 -15.83
N ILE A 263 8.89 -21.96 -15.26
CA ILE A 263 8.32 -20.86 -16.01
C ILE A 263 9.07 -19.55 -15.70
N ASP A 264 9.55 -18.88 -16.74
CA ASP A 264 10.27 -17.61 -16.59
C ASP A 264 9.32 -16.43 -16.33
N HIS A 265 8.04 -16.60 -16.66
CA HIS A 265 7.04 -15.57 -16.53
C HIS A 265 5.66 -16.20 -16.24
N PRO A 266 4.89 -15.65 -15.29
CA PRO A 266 3.58 -16.21 -14.94
C PRO A 266 2.53 -16.01 -16.03
N ILE A 267 2.73 -15.04 -16.92
CA ILE A 267 1.84 -14.80 -18.06
C ILE A 267 2.33 -15.58 -19.28
N LEU A 268 1.54 -16.58 -19.68
CA LEU A 268 1.80 -17.49 -20.79
C LEU A 268 1.25 -16.96 -22.11
N THR A 269 1.93 -17.25 -23.22
CA THR A 269 1.40 -17.07 -24.58
C THR A 269 0.41 -18.16 -24.95
N ASN A 270 -0.33 -17.96 -26.04
CA ASN A 270 -1.26 -18.98 -26.54
C ASN A 270 -0.50 -20.25 -26.98
N GLU A 271 0.68 -20.09 -27.56
CA GLU A 271 1.56 -21.18 -28.00
C GLU A 271 2.12 -21.97 -26.81
N GLU A 272 2.61 -21.28 -25.78
CA GLU A 272 3.06 -21.88 -24.52
C GLU A 272 1.93 -22.70 -23.86
N THR A 273 0.71 -22.15 -23.85
CA THR A 273 -0.46 -22.82 -23.28
C THR A 273 -0.91 -24.03 -24.10
N ALA A 274 -0.85 -23.94 -25.43
CA ALA A 274 -1.12 -25.07 -26.32
C ALA A 274 -0.11 -26.21 -26.11
N ALA A 275 1.18 -25.88 -25.96
CA ALA A 275 2.21 -26.85 -25.63
C ALA A 275 1.95 -27.55 -24.28
N LEU A 276 1.51 -26.81 -23.27
CA LEU A 276 1.15 -27.39 -21.97
C LEU A 276 -0.11 -28.27 -22.05
N ARG A 277 -1.11 -27.87 -22.84
CA ARG A 277 -2.34 -28.64 -23.05
C ARG A 277 -2.09 -30.00 -23.69
N HIS A 278 -1.16 -30.05 -24.64
CA HIS A 278 -0.80 -31.28 -25.34
C HIS A 278 0.47 -31.92 -24.76
N CYS A 279 0.87 -31.52 -23.55
CA CYS A 279 2.07 -32.01 -22.90
C CYS A 279 2.03 -33.54 -22.76
N ASN A 280 3.06 -34.18 -23.31
CA ASN A 280 3.37 -35.59 -23.12
C ASN A 280 4.90 -35.72 -23.15
N HIS A 281 5.55 -35.21 -22.11
CA HIS A 281 6.99 -35.07 -22.06
C HIS A 281 7.53 -35.58 -20.72
N ARG A 282 8.43 -36.56 -20.76
CA ARG A 282 9.09 -37.11 -19.55
C ARG A 282 8.10 -37.48 -18.42
N GLY A 283 6.97 -38.08 -18.80
CA GLY A 283 5.89 -38.49 -17.88
C GLY A 283 4.92 -37.38 -17.48
N TRP A 284 5.21 -36.11 -17.82
CA TRP A 284 4.28 -35.01 -17.59
C TRP A 284 3.16 -35.02 -18.62
N THR A 285 1.95 -34.93 -18.09
CA THR A 285 0.72 -34.76 -18.86
C THR A 285 -0.17 -33.72 -18.19
N SER A 286 -1.11 -33.18 -18.94
CA SER A 286 -2.09 -32.23 -18.43
C SER A 286 -3.53 -32.67 -18.66
N LYS A 287 -4.42 -32.16 -17.81
CA LYS A 287 -5.87 -32.32 -17.95
C LYS A 287 -6.52 -30.94 -18.09
N THR A 288 -7.20 -30.70 -19.21
CA THR A 288 -8.06 -29.52 -19.34
C THR A 288 -9.43 -29.78 -18.71
N ILE A 289 -9.86 -28.86 -17.85
CA ILE A 289 -11.20 -28.81 -17.25
C ILE A 289 -11.90 -27.59 -17.83
N ASP A 290 -13.06 -27.81 -18.45
CA ASP A 290 -13.93 -26.75 -18.96
C ASP A 290 -14.63 -26.06 -17.78
N ILE A 291 -14.40 -24.76 -17.63
CA ILE A 291 -15.04 -23.93 -16.59
C ILE A 291 -16.20 -23.09 -17.16
N THR A 292 -16.79 -23.53 -18.27
CA THR A 292 -18.02 -22.94 -18.84
C THR A 292 -19.25 -23.82 -18.58
N TYR A 293 -20.41 -23.20 -18.49
CA TYR A 293 -21.67 -23.88 -18.21
C TYR A 293 -22.80 -23.37 -19.10
N ASP A 294 -23.77 -24.25 -19.36
CA ASP A 294 -24.97 -23.93 -20.11
C ASP A 294 -25.96 -23.18 -19.22
N ILE A 295 -26.25 -21.93 -19.58
CA ILE A 295 -27.09 -21.01 -18.80
C ILE A 295 -28.55 -21.52 -18.73
N SER A 296 -28.99 -22.27 -19.74
CA SER A 296 -30.37 -22.79 -19.80
C SER A 296 -30.65 -23.91 -18.81
N LYS A 297 -29.61 -24.54 -18.25
CA LYS A 297 -29.74 -25.71 -17.36
C LYS A 297 -29.99 -25.36 -15.89
N GLY A 298 -29.89 -24.08 -15.51
CA GLY A 298 -30.16 -23.63 -14.14
C GLY A 298 -29.24 -24.23 -13.07
N ARG A 299 -28.03 -24.66 -13.44
CA ARG A 299 -27.04 -25.19 -12.48
C ARG A 299 -26.49 -24.06 -11.62
N LYS A 300 -26.26 -24.33 -10.33
CA LYS A 300 -25.67 -23.34 -9.42
C LYS A 300 -24.15 -23.30 -9.58
N VAL A 301 -23.56 -22.11 -9.53
CA VAL A 301 -22.10 -21.93 -9.55
C VAL A 301 -21.43 -22.73 -8.44
N SER A 302 -22.01 -22.79 -7.24
CA SER A 302 -21.44 -23.56 -6.12
C SER A 302 -21.29 -25.06 -6.42
N GLU A 303 -22.24 -25.67 -7.13
CA GLU A 303 -22.20 -27.07 -7.55
C GLU A 303 -21.19 -27.29 -8.69
N LEU A 304 -21.13 -26.35 -9.64
CA LEU A 304 -20.16 -26.38 -10.72
C LEU A 304 -18.72 -26.31 -10.19
N LEU A 305 -18.48 -25.53 -9.14
CA LEU A 305 -17.20 -25.50 -8.44
C LEU A 305 -16.87 -26.85 -7.79
N ASP A 306 -17.85 -27.55 -7.21
CA ASP A 306 -17.63 -28.89 -6.66
C ASP A 306 -17.23 -29.90 -7.75
N ASP A 307 -17.86 -29.83 -8.92
CA ASP A 307 -17.48 -30.66 -10.07
C ASP A 307 -16.05 -30.38 -10.54
N ILE A 308 -15.64 -29.10 -10.57
CA ILE A 308 -14.27 -28.71 -10.94
C ILE A 308 -13.27 -29.26 -9.92
N CYS A 309 -13.54 -29.12 -8.63
CA CYS A 309 -12.72 -29.67 -7.55
C CYS A 309 -12.55 -31.18 -7.66
N GLN A 310 -13.65 -31.91 -7.91
CA GLN A 310 -13.62 -33.37 -8.09
C GLN A 310 -12.83 -33.77 -9.34
N GLN A 311 -13.01 -33.08 -10.46
CA GLN A 311 -12.24 -33.32 -11.68
C GLN A 311 -10.75 -33.06 -11.48
N GLY A 312 -10.39 -32.03 -10.69
CA GLY A 312 -9.00 -31.76 -10.33
C GLY A 312 -8.37 -32.87 -9.51
N SER A 313 -9.03 -33.35 -8.45
CA SER A 313 -8.55 -34.50 -7.66
C SER A 313 -8.51 -35.80 -8.50
N GLN A 314 -9.47 -36.01 -9.40
CA GLN A 314 -9.43 -37.14 -10.31
C GLN A 314 -8.26 -37.05 -11.28
N ALA A 315 -7.92 -35.85 -11.79
CA ALA A 315 -6.78 -35.66 -12.66
C ALA A 315 -5.46 -36.07 -11.98
N ILE A 316 -5.31 -35.77 -10.68
CA ILE A 316 -4.16 -36.21 -9.89
C ILE A 316 -4.11 -37.74 -9.79
N LYS A 317 -5.25 -38.38 -9.50
CA LYS A 317 -5.37 -39.85 -9.43
C LYS A 317 -5.07 -40.52 -10.77
N ASP A 318 -5.39 -39.86 -11.87
CA ASP A 318 -5.09 -40.31 -13.23
C ASP A 318 -3.62 -40.07 -13.63
N GLY A 319 -2.82 -39.44 -12.76
CA GLY A 319 -1.38 -39.22 -12.96
C GLY A 319 -1.03 -37.95 -13.72
N HIS A 320 -1.95 -37.00 -13.84
CA HIS A 320 -1.66 -35.71 -14.49
C HIS A 320 -0.86 -34.78 -13.59
N SER A 321 0.21 -34.22 -14.12
CA SER A 321 1.08 -33.26 -13.43
C SER A 321 0.51 -31.84 -13.45
N LEU A 322 -0.39 -31.56 -14.39
CA LEU A 322 -0.96 -30.23 -14.62
C LEU A 322 -2.47 -30.31 -14.82
N VAL A 323 -3.18 -29.33 -14.26
CA VAL A 323 -4.60 -29.07 -14.54
C VAL A 323 -4.69 -27.70 -15.21
N ILE A 324 -5.38 -27.63 -16.35
CA ILE A 324 -5.65 -26.39 -17.08
C ILE A 324 -7.14 -26.08 -16.94
N LEU A 325 -7.47 -25.01 -16.21
CA LEU A 325 -8.84 -24.47 -16.16
C LEU A 325 -9.03 -23.55 -17.37
N SER A 326 -10.00 -23.86 -18.24
CA SER A 326 -10.19 -23.13 -19.50
C SER A 326 -11.61 -22.64 -19.69
N ASP A 327 -11.78 -21.35 -19.96
CA ASP A 327 -13.06 -20.72 -20.31
C ASP A 327 -13.25 -20.49 -21.83
N ARG A 328 -12.39 -21.08 -22.68
CA ARG A 328 -12.43 -20.92 -24.14
C ARG A 328 -13.75 -21.32 -24.80
N ASN A 329 -14.53 -22.19 -24.16
CA ASN A 329 -15.82 -22.67 -24.67
C ASN A 329 -16.98 -21.67 -24.43
N VAL A 330 -16.69 -20.43 -24.03
CA VAL A 330 -17.69 -19.37 -23.93
C VAL A 330 -18.37 -19.16 -25.29
N GLY A 331 -19.68 -19.00 -25.26
CA GLY A 331 -20.49 -18.81 -26.46
C GLY A 331 -21.88 -18.32 -26.11
N GLU A 332 -22.74 -18.10 -27.10
CA GLU A 332 -24.07 -17.51 -26.90
C GLU A 332 -24.87 -18.20 -25.77
N ASN A 333 -24.83 -19.54 -25.71
CA ASN A 333 -25.54 -20.34 -24.71
C ASN A 333 -24.67 -20.81 -23.52
N ARG A 334 -23.37 -20.46 -23.50
CA ARG A 334 -22.41 -20.93 -22.49
C ARG A 334 -21.70 -19.77 -21.80
N ALA A 335 -22.02 -19.53 -20.53
CA ALA A 335 -21.30 -18.58 -19.69
C ALA A 335 -20.04 -19.21 -19.09
N ALA A 336 -19.05 -18.37 -18.76
CA ALA A 336 -17.87 -18.78 -18.00
C ALA A 336 -18.13 -18.61 -16.50
N ILE A 337 -17.74 -19.61 -15.71
CA ILE A 337 -17.55 -19.43 -14.26
C ILE A 337 -16.36 -18.50 -14.11
N SER A 338 -16.42 -17.55 -13.16
CA SER A 338 -15.27 -16.68 -12.92
C SER A 338 -14.04 -17.53 -12.65
N THR A 339 -12.97 -17.23 -13.38
CA THR A 339 -11.73 -17.98 -13.31
C THR A 339 -11.11 -17.88 -11.92
N LEU A 340 -11.29 -16.74 -11.24
CA LEU A 340 -10.85 -16.57 -9.86
C LEU A 340 -11.58 -17.52 -8.91
N LEU A 341 -12.91 -17.67 -9.05
CA LEU A 341 -13.67 -18.62 -8.23
C LEU A 341 -13.22 -20.06 -8.49
N ALA A 342 -13.08 -20.45 -9.76
CA ALA A 342 -12.73 -21.82 -10.14
C ALA A 342 -11.32 -22.21 -9.65
N SER A 343 -10.32 -21.37 -9.90
CA SER A 343 -8.93 -21.63 -9.49
C SER A 343 -8.77 -21.65 -7.97
N SER A 344 -9.38 -20.70 -7.26
CA SER A 344 -9.26 -20.61 -5.80
C SER A 344 -10.00 -21.74 -5.08
N ALA A 345 -11.19 -22.12 -5.57
CA ALA A 345 -11.93 -23.27 -5.04
C ALA A 345 -11.12 -24.57 -5.21
N LEU A 346 -10.56 -24.80 -6.40
CA LEU A 346 -9.72 -25.96 -6.66
C LEU A 346 -8.46 -25.95 -5.79
N HIS A 347 -7.74 -24.84 -5.72
CA HIS A 347 -6.54 -24.69 -4.91
C HIS A 347 -6.80 -25.05 -3.45
N ARG A 348 -7.84 -24.44 -2.85
CA ARG A 348 -8.24 -24.71 -1.47
C ARG A 348 -8.67 -26.15 -1.26
N TYR A 349 -9.49 -26.70 -2.16
CA TYR A 349 -9.95 -28.07 -2.07
C TYR A 349 -8.77 -29.05 -2.04
N LEU A 350 -7.79 -28.86 -2.92
CA LEU A 350 -6.58 -29.67 -2.98
C LEU A 350 -5.68 -29.48 -1.75
N ILE A 351 -5.64 -28.30 -1.12
CA ILE A 351 -4.96 -28.12 0.17
C ILE A 351 -5.65 -28.95 1.23
N ALA A 352 -6.98 -28.83 1.34
CA ALA A 352 -7.77 -29.52 2.35
C ALA A 352 -7.74 -31.06 2.18
N SER A 353 -7.53 -31.57 0.96
CA SER A 353 -7.34 -33.00 0.68
C SER A 353 -5.87 -33.46 0.74
N HIS A 354 -4.92 -32.57 1.03
CA HIS A 354 -3.47 -32.83 1.00
C HIS A 354 -2.94 -33.27 -0.39
N GLU A 355 -3.59 -32.81 -1.46
CA GLU A 355 -3.27 -33.13 -2.85
C GLU A 355 -2.59 -31.96 -3.61
N ARG A 356 -2.59 -30.73 -3.07
CA ARG A 356 -2.15 -29.52 -3.81
C ARG A 356 -0.70 -29.58 -4.31
N THR A 357 0.20 -30.21 -3.56
CA THR A 357 1.63 -30.35 -3.92
C THR A 357 1.86 -31.35 -5.06
N GLN A 358 0.82 -32.05 -5.53
CA GLN A 358 0.95 -33.10 -6.56
C GLN A 358 0.59 -32.60 -7.97
N VAL A 359 0.25 -31.31 -8.15
CA VAL A 359 -0.23 -30.79 -9.44
C VAL A 359 0.06 -29.31 -9.60
N GLY A 360 0.23 -28.84 -10.83
CA GLY A 360 0.25 -27.41 -11.18
C GLY A 360 -1.10 -26.95 -11.70
N ILE A 361 -1.56 -25.76 -11.31
CA ILE A 361 -2.84 -25.18 -11.75
C ILE A 361 -2.58 -24.07 -12.76
N ILE A 362 -2.85 -24.32 -14.04
CA ILE A 362 -2.77 -23.32 -15.10
C ILE A 362 -4.17 -22.78 -15.40
N VAL A 363 -4.24 -21.49 -15.64
CA VAL A 363 -5.47 -20.80 -15.98
C VAL A 363 -5.40 -20.29 -17.41
N GLU A 364 -6.37 -20.67 -18.24
CA GLU A 364 -6.57 -20.12 -19.57
C GLU A 364 -7.89 -19.36 -19.61
N THR A 365 -7.80 -18.03 -19.69
CA THR A 365 -8.92 -17.16 -19.32
C THR A 365 -9.12 -16.00 -20.28
N GLY A 366 -10.38 -15.74 -20.63
CA GLY A 366 -10.78 -14.49 -21.26
C GLY A 366 -10.98 -13.35 -20.26
N GLU A 367 -11.15 -13.65 -18.98
CA GLU A 367 -11.55 -12.71 -17.93
C GLU A 367 -10.40 -11.80 -17.45
N ALA A 368 -9.20 -12.36 -17.24
CA ALA A 368 -8.05 -11.66 -16.69
C ALA A 368 -7.37 -10.75 -17.73
N ARG A 369 -7.08 -9.49 -17.33
CA ARG A 369 -6.58 -8.45 -18.25
C ARG A 369 -5.80 -7.32 -17.59
N GLU A 370 -5.95 -7.12 -16.29
CA GLU A 370 -5.32 -6.07 -15.50
C GLU A 370 -4.34 -6.67 -14.49
N VAL A 371 -3.32 -5.90 -14.07
CA VAL A 371 -2.30 -6.33 -13.10
C VAL A 371 -2.94 -6.92 -11.84
N HIS A 372 -4.00 -6.30 -11.33
CA HIS A 372 -4.73 -6.78 -10.16
C HIS A 372 -5.28 -8.21 -10.34
N HIS A 373 -5.80 -8.54 -11.54
CA HIS A 373 -6.40 -9.84 -11.81
C HIS A 373 -5.34 -10.95 -11.74
N PHE A 374 -4.17 -10.70 -12.31
CA PHE A 374 -3.05 -11.65 -12.29
C PHE A 374 -2.49 -11.85 -10.87
N CYS A 375 -2.42 -10.77 -10.08
CA CYS A 375 -2.01 -10.85 -8.67
C CYS A 375 -3.01 -11.68 -7.86
N LEU A 376 -4.32 -11.48 -8.04
CA LEU A 376 -5.35 -12.27 -7.37
C LEU A 376 -5.28 -13.74 -7.74
N LEU A 377 -5.26 -14.07 -9.03
CA LEU A 377 -5.18 -15.45 -9.51
C LEU A 377 -3.95 -16.16 -8.93
N THR A 378 -2.79 -15.50 -8.92
CA THR A 378 -1.56 -16.07 -8.36
C THR A 378 -1.63 -16.18 -6.83
N GLY A 379 -2.10 -15.13 -6.16
CA GLY A 379 -2.24 -15.08 -4.70
C GLY A 379 -3.25 -16.08 -4.15
N PHE A 380 -4.16 -16.57 -4.99
CA PHE A 380 -5.10 -17.65 -4.69
C PHE A 380 -4.77 -18.99 -5.38
N GLY A 381 -3.52 -19.17 -5.83
CA GLY A 381 -2.93 -20.48 -6.09
C GLY A 381 -2.86 -20.92 -7.55
N ALA A 382 -3.16 -20.04 -8.52
CA ALA A 382 -2.81 -20.29 -9.91
C ALA A 382 -1.29 -20.21 -10.11
N ASP A 383 -0.73 -21.18 -10.82
CA ASP A 383 0.70 -21.30 -11.11
C ASP A 383 1.12 -20.50 -12.34
N ALA A 384 0.26 -20.44 -13.36
CA ALA A 384 0.50 -19.68 -14.58
C ALA A 384 -0.83 -19.30 -15.26
N ILE A 385 -0.85 -18.22 -16.03
CA ILE A 385 -2.06 -17.59 -16.55
C ILE A 385 -1.88 -17.23 -18.02
N ASN A 386 -2.80 -17.67 -18.88
CA ASN A 386 -2.91 -17.28 -20.28
C ASN A 386 -4.13 -16.36 -20.48
N PRO A 387 -3.93 -15.03 -20.59
CA PRO A 387 -5.00 -14.07 -20.83
C PRO A 387 -5.30 -13.93 -22.32
N TYR A 388 -5.77 -15.02 -22.96
CA TYR A 388 -5.85 -15.09 -24.42
C TYR A 388 -6.69 -13.94 -25.02
N LEU A 389 -7.77 -13.54 -24.34
CA LEU A 389 -8.69 -12.53 -24.86
C LEU A 389 -8.11 -11.11 -24.77
N ALA A 390 -7.24 -10.84 -23.79
CA ALA A 390 -6.52 -9.57 -23.71
C ALA A 390 -5.54 -9.42 -24.88
N PHE A 391 -4.89 -10.52 -25.29
CA PHE A 391 -4.07 -10.54 -26.50
C PHE A 391 -4.90 -10.27 -27.76
N GLU A 392 -6.02 -10.97 -27.93
CA GLU A 392 -6.91 -10.75 -29.07
C GLU A 392 -7.43 -9.30 -29.14
N ALA A 393 -7.77 -8.69 -28.00
CA ALA A 393 -8.20 -7.30 -27.93
C ALA A 393 -7.12 -6.32 -28.43
N LEU A 394 -5.86 -6.53 -28.03
CA LEU A 394 -4.73 -5.70 -28.45
C LEU A 394 -4.35 -5.94 -29.92
N TRP A 395 -4.45 -7.18 -30.40
CA TRP A 395 -4.27 -7.53 -31.80
C TRP A 395 -5.31 -6.85 -32.69
N GLN A 396 -6.57 -6.79 -32.26
CA GLN A 396 -7.60 -6.02 -32.96
C GLN A 396 -7.29 -4.51 -32.90
N ALA A 397 -6.96 -3.96 -31.74
CA ALA A 397 -6.63 -2.54 -31.59
C ALA A 397 -5.46 -2.09 -32.49
N ARG A 398 -4.45 -2.97 -32.70
CA ARG A 398 -3.38 -2.74 -33.68
C ARG A 398 -3.91 -2.71 -35.11
N ARG A 399 -4.75 -3.67 -35.50
CA ARG A 399 -5.37 -3.72 -36.85
C ARG A 399 -6.25 -2.49 -37.10
N ASP A 400 -6.85 -1.93 -36.04
CA ASP A 400 -7.65 -0.70 -36.08
C ASP A 400 -6.80 0.59 -36.06
N GLY A 401 -5.47 0.48 -35.98
CA GLY A 401 -4.55 1.62 -35.97
C GLY A 401 -4.52 2.41 -34.65
N MET A 402 -4.99 1.83 -33.54
CA MET A 402 -4.99 2.48 -32.22
C MET A 402 -3.64 2.43 -31.50
N ILE A 403 -2.73 1.53 -31.92
CA ILE A 403 -1.41 1.33 -31.34
C ILE A 403 -0.39 1.14 -32.46
N ASP A 404 0.76 1.80 -32.36
CA ASP A 404 1.85 1.69 -33.31
C ASP A 404 2.91 0.69 -32.81
N ILE A 405 2.59 -0.61 -32.91
CA ILE A 405 3.50 -1.72 -32.56
C ILE A 405 3.59 -2.67 -33.76
N GLU A 406 4.82 -3.06 -34.11
CA GLU A 406 5.15 -3.69 -35.39
C GLU A 406 4.45 -5.02 -35.65
N SER A 407 4.22 -5.85 -34.62
CA SER A 407 3.66 -7.20 -34.77
C SER A 407 2.86 -7.66 -33.56
N ASP A 408 2.00 -8.66 -33.77
CA ASP A 408 1.22 -9.33 -32.71
C ASP A 408 2.14 -9.97 -31.65
N GLY A 409 3.30 -10.51 -32.06
CA GLY A 409 4.31 -11.01 -31.13
C GLY A 409 5.01 -9.91 -30.32
N ALA A 410 5.24 -8.74 -30.92
CA ALA A 410 5.75 -7.57 -30.18
C ALA A 410 4.74 -7.05 -29.15
N ILE A 411 3.45 -7.11 -29.45
CA ILE A 411 2.37 -6.80 -28.49
C ILE A 411 2.43 -7.72 -27.28
N ILE A 412 2.54 -9.04 -27.50
CA ILE A 412 2.61 -10.01 -26.39
C ILE A 412 3.84 -9.74 -25.51
N LYS A 413 5.01 -9.46 -26.11
CA LYS A 413 6.22 -9.10 -25.37
C LYS A 413 6.03 -7.83 -24.55
N ALA A 414 5.42 -6.80 -25.13
CA ALA A 414 5.11 -5.54 -24.45
C ALA A 414 4.13 -5.75 -23.29
N TYR A 415 3.08 -6.56 -23.51
CA TYR A 415 2.08 -6.90 -22.50
C TYR A 415 2.70 -7.68 -21.33
N ARG A 416 3.46 -8.75 -21.60
CA ARG A 416 4.18 -9.52 -20.56
C ARG A 416 5.08 -8.61 -19.74
N LYS A 417 5.87 -7.75 -20.39
CA LYS A 417 6.74 -6.79 -19.69
C LYS A 417 5.96 -5.80 -18.81
N GLY A 418 4.88 -5.21 -19.32
CA GLY A 418 4.04 -4.27 -18.57
C GLY A 418 3.37 -4.93 -17.36
N VAL A 419 2.77 -6.12 -17.56
CA VAL A 419 2.16 -6.89 -16.47
C VAL A 419 3.20 -7.34 -15.46
N GLY A 420 4.35 -7.85 -15.89
CA GLY A 420 5.42 -8.30 -15.00
C GLY A 420 5.91 -7.18 -14.08
N LYS A 421 6.19 -5.99 -14.63
CA LYS A 421 6.54 -4.81 -13.81
C LYS A 421 5.42 -4.41 -12.86
N GLY A 422 4.16 -4.52 -13.29
CA GLY A 422 3.00 -4.28 -12.43
C GLY A 422 2.89 -5.29 -11.28
N MET A 423 3.09 -6.58 -11.54
CA MET A 423 3.03 -7.64 -10.52
C MET A 423 4.14 -7.48 -9.48
N LEU A 424 5.38 -7.26 -9.93
CA LEU A 424 6.50 -6.95 -9.03
C LEU A 424 6.17 -5.76 -8.13
N LYS A 425 5.56 -4.72 -8.70
CA LYS A 425 5.14 -3.55 -7.92
C LYS A 425 4.09 -3.87 -6.86
N VAL A 426 3.12 -4.74 -7.16
CA VAL A 426 2.09 -5.16 -6.19
C VAL A 426 2.70 -6.02 -5.08
N MET A 427 3.57 -6.98 -5.41
CA MET A 427 4.29 -7.80 -4.42
C MET A 427 5.15 -6.93 -3.50
N ALA A 428 5.86 -5.96 -4.07
CA ALA A 428 6.71 -5.03 -3.35
C ALA A 428 5.96 -4.16 -2.34
N LYS A 429 4.64 -3.92 -2.50
CA LYS A 429 3.83 -3.18 -1.52
C LYS A 429 3.87 -3.82 -0.14
N MET A 430 3.93 -5.14 -0.06
CA MET A 430 4.04 -5.90 1.19
C MET A 430 5.50 -6.26 1.55
N GLY A 431 6.46 -5.84 0.74
CA GLY A 431 7.86 -6.20 0.91
C GLY A 431 8.17 -7.65 0.50
N ILE A 432 7.40 -8.22 -0.44
CA ILE A 432 7.61 -9.58 -0.96
C ILE A 432 8.44 -9.50 -2.25
N SER A 433 9.54 -10.25 -2.28
CA SER A 433 10.54 -10.20 -3.36
C SER A 433 10.26 -11.24 -4.45
N THR A 434 9.75 -12.42 -4.11
CA THR A 434 9.63 -13.55 -5.05
C THR A 434 8.18 -13.98 -5.28
N LEU A 435 7.87 -14.36 -6.52
CA LEU A 435 6.55 -14.88 -6.87
C LEU A 435 6.24 -16.21 -6.15
N GLU A 436 7.27 -17.00 -5.87
CA GLU A 436 7.17 -18.25 -5.11
C GLU A 436 6.53 -18.01 -3.74
N SER A 437 7.03 -17.03 -2.98
CA SER A 437 6.45 -16.65 -1.68
C SER A 437 5.09 -15.95 -1.79
N TYR A 438 4.80 -15.29 -2.92
CA TYR A 438 3.52 -14.58 -3.13
C TYR A 438 2.37 -15.52 -3.49
N LYS A 439 2.68 -16.63 -4.16
CA LYS A 439 1.69 -17.60 -4.65
C LYS A 439 0.98 -18.26 -3.48
N GLY A 440 -0.35 -18.21 -3.48
CA GLY A 440 -1.16 -18.76 -2.38
C GLY A 440 -1.10 -17.98 -1.06
N ALA A 441 -0.37 -16.86 -0.97
CA ALA A 441 -0.21 -16.09 0.26
C ALA A 441 -1.42 -15.22 0.63
N GLN A 442 -2.39 -15.06 -0.29
CA GLN A 442 -3.65 -14.33 -0.06
C GLN A 442 -3.47 -12.90 0.49
N ILE A 443 -2.57 -12.09 -0.11
CA ILE A 443 -2.27 -10.71 0.31
C ILE A 443 -3.37 -9.71 -0.11
N PHE A 444 -4.60 -10.02 0.27
CA PHE A 444 -5.81 -9.29 -0.10
C PHE A 444 -6.81 -9.25 1.06
N GLU A 445 -7.71 -8.28 1.00
CA GLU A 445 -8.94 -8.26 1.80
C GLU A 445 -10.16 -8.18 0.89
N ALA A 446 -11.18 -8.98 1.17
CA ALA A 446 -12.46 -8.94 0.48
C ALA A 446 -13.41 -7.94 1.15
N VAL A 447 -14.21 -7.23 0.34
CA VAL A 447 -15.19 -6.24 0.81
C VAL A 447 -16.57 -6.59 0.26
N GLY A 448 -17.45 -7.08 1.12
CA GLY A 448 -18.84 -7.34 0.77
C GLY A 448 -19.06 -8.65 0.02
N LEU A 449 -18.33 -9.72 0.38
CA LEU A 449 -18.61 -11.09 -0.03
C LEU A 449 -19.23 -11.89 1.12
N ALA A 450 -20.12 -12.82 0.79
CA ALA A 450 -20.78 -13.67 1.78
C ALA A 450 -19.83 -14.73 2.35
N PRO A 451 -20.04 -15.19 3.60
CA PRO A 451 -19.28 -16.28 4.20
C PRO A 451 -19.23 -17.54 3.33
N GLU A 452 -20.32 -17.91 2.65
CA GLU A 452 -20.33 -19.10 1.77
C GLU A 452 -19.32 -19.04 0.62
N VAL A 453 -19.05 -17.83 0.08
CA VAL A 453 -18.07 -17.62 -0.99
C VAL A 453 -16.66 -17.64 -0.40
N MET A 454 -16.45 -16.95 0.71
CA MET A 454 -15.18 -16.92 1.43
C MET A 454 -14.76 -18.32 1.88
N ASP A 455 -15.66 -19.04 2.53
CA ASP A 455 -15.42 -20.38 3.03
C ASP A 455 -15.11 -21.34 1.88
N LYS A 456 -15.81 -21.27 0.75
CA LYS A 456 -15.57 -22.21 -0.36
C LYS A 456 -14.30 -21.89 -1.16
N CYS A 457 -14.00 -20.62 -1.41
CA CYS A 457 -12.99 -20.20 -2.38
C CYS A 457 -11.79 -19.47 -1.78
N PHE A 458 -11.95 -18.72 -0.68
CA PHE A 458 -10.98 -17.73 -0.20
C PHE A 458 -10.79 -17.85 1.33
N PHE A 459 -10.69 -19.08 1.82
CA PHE A 459 -10.61 -19.38 3.25
C PHE A 459 -9.39 -18.68 3.89
N GLU A 460 -9.60 -18.11 5.08
CA GLU A 460 -8.64 -17.26 5.83
C GLU A 460 -8.36 -15.87 5.26
N THR A 461 -8.87 -15.52 4.08
CA THR A 461 -8.88 -14.11 3.63
C THR A 461 -9.83 -13.27 4.48
N ALA A 462 -9.38 -12.10 4.94
CA ALA A 462 -10.21 -11.18 5.70
C ALA A 462 -11.43 -10.69 4.88
N SER A 463 -12.61 -10.69 5.49
CA SER A 463 -13.85 -10.10 4.92
C SER A 463 -14.73 -9.55 6.05
N ARG A 464 -14.38 -8.35 6.53
CA ARG A 464 -15.01 -7.74 7.72
C ARG A 464 -16.47 -7.35 7.52
N ILE A 465 -16.89 -7.17 6.26
CA ILE A 465 -18.27 -6.88 5.88
C ILE A 465 -18.79 -8.02 5.01
N LYS A 466 -19.88 -8.63 5.47
CA LYS A 466 -20.59 -9.66 4.70
C LYS A 466 -21.34 -9.00 3.55
N GLY A 467 -21.60 -9.76 2.49
CA GLY A 467 -22.33 -9.24 1.34
C GLY A 467 -22.76 -10.33 0.37
N VAL A 468 -22.33 -10.16 -0.88
CA VAL A 468 -22.80 -10.88 -2.05
C VAL A 468 -22.44 -12.38 -1.99
N GLY A 469 -23.45 -13.24 -2.16
CA GLY A 469 -23.30 -14.70 -2.23
C GLY A 469 -23.22 -15.25 -3.66
N PHE A 470 -23.16 -16.57 -3.80
CA PHE A 470 -23.00 -17.23 -5.12
C PHE A 470 -24.16 -16.95 -6.07
N ASP A 471 -25.40 -16.89 -5.56
CA ASP A 471 -26.59 -16.64 -6.38
C ASP A 471 -26.53 -15.25 -7.07
N VAL A 472 -26.02 -14.25 -6.36
CA VAL A 472 -25.88 -12.88 -6.89
C VAL A 472 -24.71 -12.79 -7.87
N LEU A 473 -23.57 -13.41 -7.56
CA LEU A 473 -22.42 -13.49 -8.47
C LEU A 473 -22.78 -14.19 -9.78
N GLN A 474 -23.56 -15.29 -9.70
CA GLN A 474 -24.08 -15.99 -10.86
C GLN A 474 -25.01 -15.10 -11.69
N LEU A 475 -25.93 -14.39 -11.04
CA LEU A 475 -26.84 -13.46 -11.72
C LEU A 475 -26.08 -12.33 -12.44
N GLU A 476 -25.00 -11.80 -11.85
CA GLU A 476 -24.13 -10.80 -12.50
C GLU A 476 -23.49 -11.34 -13.78
N VAL A 477 -22.95 -12.56 -13.73
CA VAL A 477 -22.36 -13.23 -14.88
C VAL A 477 -23.41 -13.44 -15.97
N GLU A 478 -24.59 -13.96 -15.63
CA GLU A 478 -25.64 -14.27 -16.59
C GLU A 478 -26.25 -13.02 -17.22
N LYS A 479 -26.47 -11.94 -16.45
CA LYS A 479 -26.94 -10.65 -16.98
C LYS A 479 -25.93 -10.04 -17.96
N ARG A 480 -24.65 -10.01 -17.56
CA ARG A 480 -23.58 -9.50 -18.41
C ARG A 480 -23.44 -10.34 -19.68
N HIS A 481 -23.48 -11.65 -19.55
CA HIS A 481 -23.43 -12.58 -20.68
C HIS A 481 -24.61 -12.36 -21.63
N HIS A 482 -25.83 -12.25 -21.12
CA HIS A 482 -27.01 -12.00 -21.97
C HIS A 482 -26.90 -10.70 -22.77
N HIS A 483 -26.49 -9.60 -22.11
CA HIS A 483 -26.23 -8.31 -22.77
C HIS A 483 -25.13 -8.42 -23.83
N ALA A 484 -24.08 -9.20 -23.54
CA ALA A 484 -22.93 -9.35 -24.42
C ALA A 484 -23.26 -9.93 -25.79
N TYR A 485 -24.30 -10.76 -25.92
CA TYR A 485 -24.76 -11.32 -27.21
C TYR A 485 -25.91 -10.52 -27.85
N GLN A 486 -26.25 -9.36 -27.27
CA GLN A 486 -27.22 -8.41 -27.83
C GLN A 486 -26.56 -7.13 -28.34
N SER A 487 -25.38 -6.79 -27.82
CA SER A 487 -24.60 -5.60 -28.19
C SER A 487 -23.46 -5.94 -29.16
N ASN A 488 -23.25 -5.06 -30.14
CA ASN A 488 -22.09 -5.08 -31.04
C ASN A 488 -21.03 -4.02 -30.67
N ASP A 489 -21.24 -3.29 -29.57
CA ASP A 489 -20.32 -2.26 -29.09
C ASP A 489 -19.84 -2.60 -27.67
N LEU A 490 -18.66 -2.08 -27.30
CA LEU A 490 -18.17 -2.18 -25.92
C LEU A 490 -18.82 -1.13 -25.03
N ASP A 491 -19.22 -1.55 -23.83
CA ASP A 491 -19.79 -0.64 -22.85
C ASP A 491 -18.77 0.44 -22.41
N ASN A 492 -19.30 1.59 -21.99
CA ASN A 492 -18.51 2.68 -21.38
C ASN A 492 -19.20 3.12 -20.09
N LEU A 493 -19.13 2.24 -19.10
CA LEU A 493 -19.83 2.42 -17.83
C LEU A 493 -19.24 3.54 -16.98
N GLY A 494 -18.06 4.07 -17.29
CA GLY A 494 -17.48 5.17 -16.53
C GLY A 494 -16.96 4.73 -15.17
N HIS A 495 -16.27 3.59 -15.07
CA HIS A 495 -15.63 3.15 -13.84
C HIS A 495 -14.45 4.05 -13.46
N TYR A 496 -13.70 4.58 -14.43
CA TYR A 496 -12.56 5.45 -14.14
C TYR A 496 -12.97 6.93 -14.14
N HIS A 497 -13.73 7.32 -15.17
CA HIS A 497 -14.24 8.67 -15.33
C HIS A 497 -15.76 8.68 -15.32
N TRP A 498 -16.37 9.61 -14.59
CA TRP A 498 -17.82 9.79 -14.57
C TRP A 498 -18.40 9.89 -15.99
N ARG A 499 -19.50 9.16 -16.21
CA ARG A 499 -20.30 9.18 -17.44
C ARG A 499 -21.77 9.33 -17.09
N SER A 500 -22.50 10.07 -17.91
CA SER A 500 -23.95 10.17 -17.77
C SER A 500 -24.59 8.80 -17.97
N GLY A 501 -25.36 8.33 -16.99
CA GLY A 501 -26.00 7.01 -17.02
C GLY A 501 -25.07 5.83 -16.71
N GLY A 502 -23.80 6.10 -16.38
CA GLY A 502 -22.81 5.09 -16.02
C GLY A 502 -22.83 4.72 -14.53
N GLU A 503 -21.69 4.24 -14.06
CA GLU A 503 -21.38 3.94 -12.67
C GLU A 503 -21.53 5.18 -11.80
N LYS A 504 -21.99 4.97 -10.56
CA LYS A 504 -22.14 6.06 -9.61
C LYS A 504 -20.77 6.53 -9.13
N HIS A 505 -20.60 7.85 -9.08
CA HIS A 505 -19.45 8.50 -8.46
C HIS A 505 -19.91 9.45 -7.36
N MET A 506 -19.07 9.63 -6.34
CA MET A 506 -19.32 10.63 -5.30
C MET A 506 -19.23 12.07 -5.83
N TRP A 507 -18.45 12.30 -6.89
CA TRP A 507 -18.38 13.59 -7.59
C TRP A 507 -19.07 13.51 -8.94
N GLU A 508 -20.01 14.41 -9.13
CA GLU A 508 -20.77 14.57 -10.36
C GLU A 508 -20.92 16.06 -10.70
N PRO A 509 -21.16 16.43 -11.98
CA PRO A 509 -21.14 17.83 -12.42
C PRO A 509 -22.03 18.76 -11.59
N GLN A 510 -23.22 18.31 -11.17
CA GLN A 510 -24.15 19.14 -10.41
C GLN A 510 -23.65 19.39 -8.97
N THR A 511 -23.14 18.37 -8.27
CA THR A 511 -22.51 18.58 -6.95
C THR A 511 -21.30 19.51 -7.02
N ILE A 512 -20.46 19.40 -8.06
CA ILE A 512 -19.31 20.28 -8.29
C ILE A 512 -19.79 21.73 -8.48
N ALA A 513 -20.79 21.95 -9.33
CA ALA A 513 -21.33 23.27 -9.60
C ALA A 513 -21.96 23.91 -8.35
N ASN A 514 -22.78 23.16 -7.60
CA ASN A 514 -23.42 23.65 -6.38
C ASN A 514 -22.39 24.00 -5.30
N LEU A 515 -21.36 23.17 -5.11
CA LEU A 515 -20.30 23.45 -4.14
C LEU A 515 -19.49 24.70 -4.53
N GLN A 516 -19.16 24.85 -5.81
CA GLN A 516 -18.49 26.07 -6.30
C GLN A 516 -19.34 27.32 -6.10
N LEU A 517 -20.65 27.23 -6.35
CA LEU A 517 -21.60 28.33 -6.13
C LEU A 517 -21.66 28.71 -4.65
N ALA A 518 -21.87 27.71 -3.78
CA ALA A 518 -21.91 27.86 -2.33
C ALA A 518 -20.66 28.57 -1.80
N ALA A 519 -19.48 28.07 -2.17
CA ALA A 519 -18.21 28.59 -1.71
C ALA A 519 -17.91 30.01 -2.20
N ARG A 520 -18.15 30.29 -3.50
CA ARG A 520 -17.83 31.60 -4.11
C ARG A 520 -18.75 32.71 -3.62
N ASN A 521 -20.03 32.41 -3.44
CA ASN A 521 -21.04 33.41 -3.08
C ASN A 521 -21.41 33.42 -1.60
N ASN A 522 -20.80 32.54 -0.80
CA ASN A 522 -21.22 32.25 0.57
C ASN A 522 -22.72 31.89 0.65
N ASP A 523 -23.18 31.10 -0.33
CA ASP A 523 -24.58 30.76 -0.54
C ASP A 523 -24.92 29.45 0.20
N LYS A 524 -25.68 29.60 1.31
CA LYS A 524 -26.10 28.47 2.15
C LYS A 524 -27.13 27.58 1.45
N GLU A 525 -28.00 28.11 0.60
CA GLU A 525 -29.00 27.31 -0.11
C GLU A 525 -28.30 26.38 -1.12
N ALA A 526 -27.31 26.91 -1.83
CA ALA A 526 -26.47 26.10 -2.72
C ALA A 526 -25.69 25.01 -1.96
N TYR A 527 -25.23 25.31 -0.73
CA TYR A 527 -24.60 24.30 0.13
C TYR A 527 -25.57 23.19 0.52
N TRP A 528 -26.78 23.52 0.95
CA TRP A 528 -27.78 22.50 1.30
C TRP A 528 -28.20 21.65 0.10
N ALA A 529 -28.28 22.26 -1.09
CA ALA A 529 -28.51 21.51 -2.34
C ALA A 529 -27.33 20.58 -2.67
N PHE A 530 -26.09 21.04 -2.44
CA PHE A 530 -24.89 20.23 -2.58
C PHE A 530 -24.87 19.07 -1.56
N SER A 531 -25.01 19.35 -0.27
CA SER A 531 -24.87 18.36 0.80
C SER A 531 -25.96 17.30 0.70
N LYS A 532 -27.21 17.70 0.46
CA LYS A 532 -28.32 16.77 0.23
C LYS A 532 -28.02 15.81 -0.91
N ARG A 533 -27.70 16.34 -2.10
CA ARG A 533 -27.43 15.51 -3.29
C ARG A 533 -26.19 14.64 -3.12
N SER A 534 -25.13 15.19 -2.50
CA SER A 534 -23.91 14.44 -2.21
C SER A 534 -24.18 13.28 -1.25
N ASN A 535 -24.98 13.50 -0.20
CA ASN A 535 -25.32 12.48 0.79
C ASN A 535 -26.28 11.42 0.21
N GLU A 536 -27.38 11.84 -0.44
CA GLU A 536 -28.47 10.96 -0.89
C GLU A 536 -28.16 10.19 -2.18
N GLU A 537 -27.31 10.71 -3.06
CA GLU A 537 -26.94 10.05 -4.33
C GLU A 537 -25.49 9.56 -4.33
N GLY A 538 -24.52 10.43 -4.05
CA GLY A 538 -23.09 10.09 -4.14
C GLY A 538 -22.66 9.13 -3.03
N THR A 539 -22.69 9.60 -1.78
CA THR A 539 -22.24 8.86 -0.60
C THR A 539 -23.08 7.59 -0.38
N ARG A 540 -24.42 7.69 -0.47
CA ARG A 540 -25.35 6.57 -0.30
C ARG A 540 -25.03 5.38 -1.23
N ASN A 541 -24.82 5.66 -2.51
CA ASN A 541 -24.63 4.59 -3.50
C ASN A 541 -23.17 4.12 -3.62
N CYS A 542 -22.20 4.90 -3.12
CA CYS A 542 -20.79 4.59 -3.35
C CYS A 542 -20.04 4.05 -2.13
N THR A 543 -20.50 4.29 -0.91
CA THR A 543 -19.70 4.11 0.31
C THR A 543 -20.45 3.44 1.46
N LEU A 544 -19.70 2.88 2.42
CA LEU A 544 -20.27 2.19 3.58
C LEU A 544 -21.02 3.15 4.52
N ARG A 545 -20.48 4.35 4.79
CA ARG A 545 -21.19 5.40 5.55
C ARG A 545 -22.47 5.88 4.88
N GLY A 546 -22.62 5.60 3.59
CA GLY A 546 -23.85 5.81 2.85
C GLY A 546 -25.00 4.92 3.32
N LEU A 547 -24.69 3.78 3.92
CA LEU A 547 -25.68 2.82 4.43
C LEU A 547 -26.02 3.03 5.92
N MET A 548 -25.46 4.06 6.55
CA MET A 548 -25.68 4.36 7.96
C MET A 548 -26.72 5.47 8.12
N SER A 549 -27.56 5.37 9.15
CA SER A 549 -28.44 6.44 9.59
C SER A 549 -28.20 6.72 11.07
N PHE A 550 -28.59 7.93 11.50
CA PHE A 550 -28.55 8.27 12.92
C PHE A 550 -29.79 7.71 13.63
N LYS A 551 -29.60 7.18 14.84
CA LYS A 551 -30.71 6.83 15.72
C LYS A 551 -31.34 8.09 16.31
N GLN A 552 -32.57 7.95 16.78
CA GLN A 552 -33.25 9.02 17.50
C GLN A 552 -32.48 9.37 18.79
N GLY A 553 -32.00 10.61 18.88
CA GLY A 553 -31.34 11.16 20.06
C GLY A 553 -32.27 11.93 20.98
N ASN A 554 -31.68 12.75 21.85
CA ASN A 554 -32.38 13.66 22.75
C ASN A 554 -32.06 15.11 22.35
N PRO A 555 -32.84 15.72 21.44
CA PRO A 555 -32.46 17.00 20.85
C PRO A 555 -32.28 18.11 21.88
N ILE A 556 -31.29 18.98 21.65
CA ILE A 556 -30.99 20.18 22.45
C ILE A 556 -31.08 21.44 21.58
N SER A 557 -31.06 22.63 22.19
CA SER A 557 -30.94 23.86 21.41
C SER A 557 -29.59 23.93 20.70
N ILE A 558 -29.57 24.41 19.46
CA ILE A 558 -28.33 24.69 18.73
C ILE A 558 -27.41 25.70 19.46
N ASP A 559 -28.00 26.54 20.32
CA ASP A 559 -27.26 27.51 21.14
C ASP A 559 -26.50 26.84 22.30
N GLU A 560 -26.85 25.60 22.66
CA GLU A 560 -26.13 24.80 23.65
C GLU A 560 -24.94 24.03 23.04
N VAL A 561 -24.92 23.90 21.71
CA VAL A 561 -23.81 23.26 20.98
C VAL A 561 -22.64 24.22 20.86
N GLU A 562 -21.43 23.71 21.09
CA GLU A 562 -20.18 24.48 21.00
C GLU A 562 -20.08 25.36 19.74
N ASP A 563 -19.40 26.50 19.88
CA ASP A 563 -19.29 27.50 18.83
C ASP A 563 -18.61 26.90 17.57
N ILE A 564 -19.11 27.32 16.41
CA ILE A 564 -18.60 26.87 15.12
C ILE A 564 -17.09 27.09 14.94
N LYS A 565 -16.53 28.12 15.58
CA LYS A 565 -15.09 28.42 15.59
C LYS A 565 -14.25 27.39 16.32
N GLU A 566 -14.83 26.64 17.26
CA GLU A 566 -14.13 25.55 17.94
C GLU A 566 -14.14 24.28 17.08
N ILE A 567 -15.23 24.02 16.36
CA ILE A 567 -15.34 22.88 15.44
C ILE A 567 -14.35 22.99 14.28
N VAL A 568 -14.24 24.15 13.62
CA VAL A 568 -13.34 24.30 12.45
C VAL A 568 -11.85 24.12 12.79
N LYS A 569 -11.45 24.23 14.07
CA LYS A 569 -10.06 23.93 14.51
C LYS A 569 -9.71 22.45 14.38
N ARG A 570 -10.73 21.58 14.34
CA ARG A 570 -10.60 20.13 14.09
C ARG A 570 -10.45 19.81 12.61
N PHE A 571 -10.57 20.80 11.72
CA PHE A 571 -10.45 20.59 10.28
C PHE A 571 -9.03 20.85 9.81
N ALA A 572 -8.56 19.96 8.95
CA ALA A 572 -7.29 20.08 8.26
C ALA A 572 -7.50 20.01 6.75
N THR A 573 -6.71 20.75 5.96
CA THR A 573 -6.57 20.42 4.53
C THR A 573 -5.56 19.29 4.37
N GLY A 574 -5.88 18.32 3.51
CA GLY A 574 -5.03 17.16 3.33
C GLY A 574 -3.68 17.48 2.69
N ALA A 575 -2.73 16.56 2.86
CA ALA A 575 -1.35 16.69 2.44
C ALA A 575 -1.19 16.66 0.91
N MET A 576 -1.25 17.83 0.27
CA MET A 576 -1.10 17.98 -1.17
C MET A 576 0.18 18.75 -1.48
N SER A 577 1.16 18.09 -2.12
CA SER A 577 2.48 18.69 -2.32
C SER A 577 2.45 19.89 -3.26
N PHE A 578 3.19 20.95 -2.92
CA PHE A 578 3.65 21.90 -3.93
C PHE A 578 4.42 21.15 -5.05
N GLY A 579 4.02 21.37 -6.30
CA GLY A 579 4.43 20.58 -7.46
C GLY A 579 3.29 19.71 -8.00
N SER A 580 2.58 18.99 -7.14
CA SER A 580 1.31 18.33 -7.53
C SER A 580 0.24 19.37 -7.83
N ILE A 581 0.06 20.32 -6.92
CA ILE A 581 -0.75 21.53 -7.11
C ILE A 581 0.13 22.76 -7.29
N SER A 582 -0.43 23.80 -7.91
CA SER A 582 0.20 25.09 -8.13
C SER A 582 0.46 25.83 -6.82
N ALA A 583 1.41 26.77 -6.83
CA ALA A 583 1.70 27.62 -5.68
C ALA A 583 0.45 28.39 -5.24
N GLU A 584 -0.32 28.90 -6.20
CA GLU A 584 -1.53 29.67 -5.95
C GLU A 584 -2.57 28.85 -5.18
N SER A 585 -2.77 27.58 -5.57
CA SER A 585 -3.69 26.68 -4.87
C SER A 585 -3.18 26.33 -3.48
N HIS A 586 -1.88 26.01 -3.36
CA HIS A 586 -1.26 25.57 -2.10
C HIS A 586 -1.27 26.67 -1.04
N GLU A 587 -0.87 27.89 -1.43
CA GLU A 587 -0.84 29.05 -0.54
C GLU A 587 -2.26 29.51 -0.17
N SER A 588 -3.23 29.43 -1.10
CA SER A 588 -4.63 29.78 -0.80
C SER A 588 -5.23 28.88 0.29
N LEU A 589 -4.90 27.58 0.26
CA LEU A 589 -5.32 26.64 1.31
C LEU A 589 -4.66 27.00 2.65
N ALA A 590 -3.38 27.36 2.65
CA ALA A 590 -2.68 27.75 3.87
C ALA A 590 -3.30 28.99 4.53
N ILE A 591 -3.53 30.04 3.73
CA ILE A 591 -4.20 31.26 4.20
C ILE A 591 -5.58 30.95 4.76
N ALA A 592 -6.39 30.15 4.03
CA ALA A 592 -7.74 29.80 4.46
C ALA A 592 -7.76 29.10 5.82
N MET A 593 -6.91 28.07 5.99
CA MET A 593 -6.87 27.30 7.23
C MET A 593 -6.32 28.12 8.41
N ASN A 594 -5.31 28.96 8.17
CA ASN A 594 -4.78 29.85 9.20
C ASN A 594 -5.80 30.89 9.66
N ARG A 595 -6.65 31.42 8.76
CA ARG A 595 -7.77 32.30 9.12
C ARG A 595 -8.84 31.60 9.96
N LEU A 596 -9.08 30.30 9.71
CA LEU A 596 -10.03 29.48 10.47
C LEU A 596 -9.51 29.06 11.85
N GLY A 597 -8.18 29.07 12.06
CA GLY A 597 -7.55 28.39 13.19
C GLY A 597 -7.50 26.87 13.02
N GLY A 598 -7.86 26.35 11.85
CA GLY A 598 -7.61 24.96 11.46
C GLY A 598 -6.18 24.80 10.93
N LYS A 599 -5.89 23.68 10.25
CA LYS A 599 -4.53 23.35 9.82
C LYS A 599 -4.42 23.08 8.33
N SER A 600 -3.36 23.55 7.69
CA SER A 600 -3.01 23.11 6.33
C SER A 600 -1.72 22.30 6.35
N ASN A 601 -1.56 21.41 5.36
CA ASN A 601 -0.45 20.48 5.27
C ASN A 601 0.36 20.69 3.99
N THR A 602 1.70 20.71 4.12
CA THR A 602 2.61 20.93 2.99
C THR A 602 2.54 19.85 1.92
N GLY A 603 2.17 18.62 2.30
CA GLY A 603 2.50 17.43 1.53
C GLY A 603 4.02 17.21 1.41
N GLU A 604 4.41 16.30 0.53
CA GLU A 604 5.79 15.84 0.35
C GLU A 604 6.69 16.81 -0.43
N GLY A 605 6.24 18.04 -0.67
CA GLY A 605 6.85 18.95 -1.65
C GLY A 605 7.90 19.91 -1.09
N GLY A 606 8.10 19.94 0.22
CA GLY A 606 8.77 21.04 0.93
C GLY A 606 7.89 22.29 0.99
N GLU A 607 8.45 23.38 1.53
CA GLU A 607 7.80 24.70 1.59
C GLU A 607 8.85 25.81 1.40
N ASP A 608 8.51 26.85 0.64
CA ASP A 608 9.37 28.03 0.48
C ASP A 608 9.45 28.80 1.81
N SER A 609 10.67 29.09 2.27
CA SER A 609 10.91 29.81 3.53
C SER A 609 10.32 31.21 3.58
N LYS A 610 10.07 31.83 2.42
CA LYS A 610 9.37 33.13 2.34
C LYS A 610 7.96 33.09 2.93
N ARG A 611 7.34 31.91 3.02
CA ARG A 611 5.97 31.74 3.54
C ARG A 611 5.89 31.77 5.07
N TRP A 612 7.02 31.67 5.75
CA TRP A 612 7.06 31.55 7.22
C TRP A 612 6.84 32.88 7.93
N THR A 613 7.04 33.99 7.22
CA THR A 613 6.67 35.32 7.70
C THR A 613 5.27 35.68 7.17
N PRO A 614 4.35 36.17 8.02
CA PRO A 614 3.07 36.67 7.57
C PRO A 614 3.20 37.81 6.54
N ASP A 615 2.27 37.86 5.60
CA ASP A 615 2.13 38.94 4.64
C ASP A 615 1.80 40.26 5.36
N ALA A 616 2.02 41.40 4.70
CA ALA A 616 1.77 42.73 5.28
C ALA A 616 0.31 42.97 5.70
N ASN A 617 -0.64 42.21 5.16
CA ASN A 617 -2.06 42.26 5.52
C ASN A 617 -2.43 41.34 6.70
N GLY A 618 -1.46 40.62 7.28
CA GLY A 618 -1.65 39.67 8.38
C GLY A 618 -1.97 38.23 7.95
N ASP A 619 -2.12 37.95 6.65
CA ASP A 619 -2.31 36.58 6.18
C ASP A 619 -1.03 35.76 6.35
N SER A 620 -1.16 34.53 6.81
CA SER A 620 -0.03 33.59 6.88
C SER A 620 -0.15 32.55 5.77
N ARG A 621 0.91 32.41 4.96
CA ARG A 621 1.04 31.35 3.96
C ARG A 621 1.72 30.10 4.51
N ARG A 622 2.17 30.12 5.76
CA ARG A 622 2.84 28.99 6.42
C ARG A 622 1.84 27.86 6.63
N SER A 623 2.15 26.66 6.15
CA SER A 623 1.38 25.47 6.52
C SER A 623 1.69 25.04 7.95
N ALA A 624 0.66 24.85 8.78
CA ALA A 624 0.80 24.42 10.18
C ALA A 624 1.39 23.00 10.29
N ILE A 625 1.01 22.10 9.38
CA ILE A 625 1.50 20.73 9.33
C ILE A 625 2.60 20.62 8.27
N LYS A 626 3.76 20.10 8.68
CA LYS A 626 4.91 19.81 7.81
C LYS A 626 5.04 18.30 7.63
N GLN A 627 5.01 17.83 6.40
CA GLN A 627 5.13 16.40 6.13
C GLN A 627 6.61 15.97 6.01
N VAL A 628 6.92 14.78 6.53
CA VAL A 628 8.17 14.04 6.35
C VAL A 628 7.81 12.72 5.67
N ALA A 629 8.19 12.57 4.41
CA ALA A 629 7.92 11.39 3.59
C ALA A 629 9.23 10.76 3.09
N SER A 630 9.16 9.56 2.49
CA SER A 630 10.33 8.74 2.11
C SER A 630 11.41 9.49 1.34
N GLY A 631 11.05 10.36 0.41
CA GLY A 631 12.01 11.15 -0.39
C GLY A 631 12.72 12.29 0.34
N ARG A 632 12.27 12.65 1.57
CA ARG A 632 12.80 13.76 2.40
C ARG A 632 12.95 15.11 1.68
N PHE A 633 12.17 15.35 0.62
CA PHE A 633 12.24 16.58 -0.15
C PHE A 633 11.95 17.82 0.71
N GLY A 634 12.91 18.74 0.76
CA GLY A 634 12.80 20.00 1.49
C GLY A 634 12.75 19.86 3.02
N VAL A 635 13.08 18.68 3.57
CA VAL A 635 13.09 18.46 5.02
C VAL A 635 14.40 18.97 5.61
N THR A 636 14.40 20.20 6.11
CA THR A 636 15.52 20.84 6.78
C THR A 636 15.18 21.19 8.23
N ILE A 637 16.18 21.53 9.05
CA ILE A 637 15.93 21.97 10.44
C ILE A 637 15.05 23.22 10.51
N ASP A 638 15.20 24.18 9.59
CA ASP A 638 14.33 25.36 9.50
C ASP A 638 12.89 24.98 9.15
N TYR A 639 12.71 24.07 8.20
CA TYR A 639 11.40 23.55 7.80
C TYR A 639 10.68 22.89 8.98
N LEU A 640 11.38 22.04 9.73
CA LEU A 640 10.83 21.35 10.91
C LEU A 640 10.49 22.32 12.04
N ASN A 641 11.27 23.38 12.25
CA ASN A 641 11.02 24.39 13.28
C ASN A 641 9.90 25.38 12.93
N ASN A 642 9.46 25.41 11.66
CA ASN A 642 8.30 26.17 11.19
C ASN A 642 7.01 25.32 11.13
N ALA A 643 6.91 24.30 11.98
CA ALA A 643 5.78 23.39 12.10
C ALA A 643 5.10 23.49 13.48
N ASP A 644 3.78 23.42 13.50
CA ASP A 644 2.99 23.15 14.72
C ASP A 644 2.76 21.64 14.88
N GLU A 645 2.76 20.91 13.77
CA GLU A 645 2.71 19.45 13.71
C GLU A 645 3.62 18.93 12.60
N ILE A 646 4.33 17.84 12.86
CA ILE A 646 5.16 17.14 11.89
C ILE A 646 4.50 15.80 11.59
N GLN A 647 4.13 15.58 10.33
CA GLN A 647 3.46 14.36 9.89
C GLN A 647 4.41 13.41 9.17
N ILE A 648 4.71 12.26 9.77
CA ILE A 648 5.36 11.13 9.12
C ILE A 648 4.34 10.48 8.18
N LYS A 649 4.60 10.58 6.87
CA LYS A 649 3.75 9.96 5.85
C LYS A 649 4.24 8.55 5.55
N VAL A 650 3.74 7.57 6.30
CA VAL A 650 4.00 6.16 6.00
C VAL A 650 3.31 5.76 4.70
N SER A 651 2.04 6.18 4.51
CA SER A 651 1.26 5.76 3.35
C SER A 651 0.18 6.80 2.95
N GLN A 652 -0.45 6.62 1.79
CA GLN A 652 -1.62 7.40 1.36
C GLN A 652 -2.65 6.51 0.63
N GLY A 653 -3.94 6.80 0.80
CA GLY A 653 -5.02 5.92 0.33
C GLY A 653 -5.05 5.63 -1.17
N ALA A 654 -4.61 6.56 -2.02
CA ALA A 654 -4.60 6.36 -3.47
C ALA A 654 -3.51 5.40 -3.98
N LYS A 655 -2.47 5.17 -3.18
CA LYS A 655 -1.31 4.33 -3.52
C LYS A 655 -0.55 3.88 -2.28
N PRO A 656 -1.18 3.06 -1.44
CA PRO A 656 -0.50 2.54 -0.29
C PRO A 656 0.56 1.51 -0.68
N GLY A 657 1.63 1.41 0.12
CA GLY A 657 2.81 0.59 -0.19
C GLY A 657 3.70 1.16 -1.30
N GLU A 658 3.52 2.44 -1.69
CA GLU A 658 4.26 3.10 -2.76
C GLU A 658 4.69 4.53 -2.40
N GLY A 659 5.69 5.04 -3.13
CA GLY A 659 6.19 6.40 -2.99
C GLY A 659 5.37 7.48 -3.70
N GLY A 660 5.63 8.73 -3.32
CA GLY A 660 5.19 9.92 -4.07
C GLY A 660 5.67 9.90 -5.53
N GLU A 661 4.88 10.48 -6.44
CA GLU A 661 5.24 10.57 -7.86
C GLU A 661 4.95 11.98 -8.36
N LEU A 662 5.96 12.63 -8.93
CA LEU A 662 5.83 13.91 -9.62
C LEU A 662 6.46 13.81 -11.02
N PRO A 663 5.65 13.88 -12.08
CA PRO A 663 6.16 13.85 -13.45
C PRO A 663 7.19 14.96 -13.71
N GLY A 664 8.24 14.64 -14.46
CA GLY A 664 9.35 15.57 -14.73
C GLY A 664 8.92 16.87 -15.42
N THR A 665 7.86 16.82 -16.22
CA THR A 665 7.23 17.99 -16.87
C THR A 665 6.64 18.99 -15.86
N LYS A 666 6.48 18.60 -14.60
CA LYS A 666 6.04 19.47 -13.49
C LYS A 666 7.20 19.90 -12.58
N VAL A 667 8.43 19.45 -12.82
CA VAL A 667 9.59 19.79 -11.98
C VAL A 667 10.29 20.99 -12.62
N ASP A 668 9.77 22.19 -12.35
CA ASP A 668 10.41 23.44 -12.76
C ASP A 668 11.59 23.81 -11.83
N GLU A 669 12.28 24.91 -12.14
CA GLU A 669 13.44 25.38 -11.35
C GLU A 669 13.08 25.70 -9.89
N GLY A 670 11.88 26.23 -9.64
CA GLY A 670 11.44 26.58 -8.29
C GLY A 670 11.19 25.34 -7.44
N ILE A 671 10.50 24.34 -8.01
CA ILE A 671 10.26 23.04 -7.37
C ILE A 671 11.59 22.31 -7.14
N ALA A 672 12.45 22.26 -8.16
CA ALA A 672 13.76 21.64 -8.05
C ALA A 672 14.60 22.25 -6.93
N LYS A 673 14.58 23.59 -6.81
CA LYS A 673 15.28 24.30 -5.72
C LYS A 673 14.75 23.91 -4.34
N ILE A 674 13.42 23.93 -4.13
CA ILE A 674 12.81 23.60 -2.83
C ILE A 674 13.05 22.14 -2.45
N ARG A 675 13.05 21.25 -3.45
CA ARG A 675 13.24 19.80 -3.23
C ARG A 675 14.71 19.37 -3.23
N HIS A 676 15.65 20.28 -3.48
CA HIS A 676 17.06 19.96 -3.70
C HIS A 676 17.26 18.89 -4.80
N SER A 677 16.50 19.01 -5.90
CA SER A 677 16.49 18.07 -7.02
C SER A 677 16.90 18.74 -8.34
N THR A 678 16.88 17.98 -9.44
CA THR A 678 17.21 18.48 -10.78
C THR A 678 15.95 18.89 -11.56
N PRO A 679 15.93 20.09 -12.20
CA PRO A 679 14.81 20.50 -13.06
C PRO A 679 14.55 19.51 -14.21
N GLY A 680 13.28 19.27 -14.54
CA GLY A 680 12.84 18.40 -15.63
C GLY A 680 12.90 16.90 -15.36
N VAL A 681 13.53 16.47 -14.27
CA VAL A 681 13.67 15.05 -13.91
C VAL A 681 12.46 14.60 -13.08
N GLY A 682 11.83 13.49 -13.45
CA GLY A 682 10.71 12.92 -12.69
C GLY A 682 11.15 12.47 -11.30
N LEU A 683 10.34 12.77 -10.29
CA LEU A 683 10.62 12.41 -8.89
C LEU A 683 9.68 11.28 -8.47
N ILE A 684 10.21 10.06 -8.40
CA ILE A 684 9.55 8.90 -7.81
C ILE A 684 10.23 8.66 -6.47
N SER A 685 9.55 8.95 -5.37
CA SER A 685 10.09 8.68 -4.03
C SER A 685 10.23 7.17 -3.83
N PRO A 686 11.19 6.69 -3.01
CA PRO A 686 11.22 5.30 -2.57
C PRO A 686 9.88 4.91 -1.93
N PRO A 687 9.39 3.67 -2.12
CA PRO A 687 8.22 3.19 -1.40
C PRO A 687 8.37 3.21 0.13
N PRO A 688 9.46 2.68 0.73
CA PRO A 688 9.65 2.76 2.17
C PRO A 688 10.34 4.05 2.58
N HIS A 689 10.18 4.40 3.86
CA HIS A 689 11.15 5.22 4.55
C HIS A 689 12.38 4.35 4.84
N HIS A 690 13.56 4.70 4.32
CA HIS A 690 14.80 3.93 4.58
C HIS A 690 15.29 4.00 6.03
N ASP A 691 14.64 4.82 6.86
CA ASP A 691 14.81 4.92 8.32
C ASP A 691 13.59 4.38 9.09
N ILE A 692 12.69 3.63 8.42
CA ILE A 692 11.59 2.90 9.06
C ILE A 692 11.46 1.50 8.42
N TYR A 693 12.10 0.50 9.01
CA TYR A 693 11.98 -0.91 8.61
C TYR A 693 11.22 -1.76 9.63
N SER A 694 10.81 -1.15 10.75
CA SER A 694 10.10 -1.78 11.86
C SER A 694 9.47 -0.73 12.77
N ILE A 695 8.71 -1.15 13.77
CA ILE A 695 8.06 -0.24 14.73
C ILE A 695 9.08 0.51 15.59
N GLU A 696 10.19 -0.11 15.96
CA GLU A 696 11.27 0.52 16.71
C GLU A 696 11.97 1.62 15.90
N ASP A 697 12.09 1.45 14.58
CA ASP A 697 12.66 2.46 13.69
C ASP A 697 11.70 3.65 13.53
N LEU A 698 10.38 3.40 13.44
CA LEU A 698 9.38 4.48 13.51
C LEU A 698 9.47 5.23 14.85
N SER A 699 9.61 4.49 15.95
CA SER A 699 9.80 5.11 17.27
C SER A 699 11.05 5.98 17.31
N GLN A 700 12.12 5.58 16.61
CA GLN A 700 13.32 6.39 16.48
C GLN A 700 13.05 7.66 15.67
N LEU A 701 12.35 7.59 14.53
CA LEU A 701 12.03 8.78 13.76
C LEU A 701 11.10 9.74 14.52
N ILE A 702 10.11 9.23 15.27
CA ILE A 702 9.27 10.05 16.17
C ILE A 702 10.16 10.76 17.20
N PHE A 703 11.11 10.03 17.79
CA PHE A 703 12.07 10.59 18.73
C PHE A 703 12.89 11.72 18.09
N ASP A 704 13.49 11.47 16.92
CA ASP A 704 14.30 12.43 16.18
C ASP A 704 13.53 13.72 15.87
N LEU A 705 12.34 13.59 15.27
CA LEU A 705 11.52 14.74 14.86
C LEU A 705 11.05 15.55 16.06
N LYS A 706 10.72 14.89 17.18
CA LYS A 706 10.34 15.58 18.41
C LYS A 706 11.52 16.35 19.02
N ARG A 707 12.76 15.87 18.89
CA ARG A 707 13.95 16.63 19.32
C ARG A 707 14.29 17.76 18.34
N SER A 708 14.07 17.58 17.04
CA SER A 708 14.27 18.63 16.04
C SER A 708 13.24 19.77 16.12
N ASN A 709 12.07 19.53 16.71
CA ASN A 709 11.14 20.58 17.13
C ASN A 709 10.35 20.15 18.38
N PRO A 710 10.83 20.50 19.59
CA PRO A 710 10.17 20.12 20.85
C PRO A 710 8.72 20.58 20.99
N ALA A 711 8.34 21.65 20.29
CA ALA A 711 7.01 22.24 20.38
C ALA A 711 5.97 21.57 19.47
N ALA A 712 6.38 20.85 18.42
CA ALA A 712 5.45 20.27 17.45
C ALA A 712 4.82 18.96 17.97
N ARG A 713 3.57 18.69 17.58
CA ARG A 713 3.00 17.33 17.66
C ARG A 713 3.63 16.43 16.60
N ILE A 714 3.81 15.15 16.90
CA ILE A 714 4.20 14.15 15.90
C ILE A 714 2.97 13.35 15.47
N SER A 715 2.77 13.28 14.16
CA SER A 715 1.60 12.74 13.50
C SER A 715 2.03 11.61 12.56
N VAL A 716 1.35 10.46 12.59
CA VAL A 716 1.66 9.33 11.70
C VAL A 716 0.47 9.08 10.79
N LYS A 717 0.68 9.18 9.48
CA LYS A 717 -0.35 8.93 8.47
C LYS A 717 -0.30 7.50 7.97
N LEU A 718 -1.33 6.74 8.32
CA LEU A 718 -1.60 5.36 7.94
C LEU A 718 -2.75 5.29 6.92
N VAL A 719 -2.94 4.13 6.31
CA VAL A 719 -4.07 3.85 5.41
C VAL A 719 -4.88 2.69 5.96
N ALA A 720 -6.20 2.77 5.82
CA ALA A 720 -7.10 1.73 6.26
C ALA A 720 -6.83 0.42 5.50
N GLU A 721 -6.66 -0.65 6.28
CA GLU A 721 -6.64 -2.07 5.89
C GLU A 721 -6.94 -2.91 7.15
N VAL A 722 -7.17 -4.20 7.01
CA VAL A 722 -7.23 -5.11 8.16
C VAL A 722 -5.90 -5.10 8.92
N GLY A 723 -5.95 -5.02 10.25
CA GLY A 723 -4.76 -5.00 11.11
C GLY A 723 -4.22 -3.60 11.41
N VAL A 724 -4.76 -2.54 10.79
CA VAL A 724 -4.37 -1.14 11.07
C VAL A 724 -4.55 -0.76 12.54
N GLY A 725 -5.50 -1.36 13.25
CA GLY A 725 -5.68 -1.12 14.70
C GLY A 725 -4.50 -1.61 15.53
N THR A 726 -3.93 -2.77 15.18
CA THR A 726 -2.71 -3.30 15.81
C THR A 726 -1.50 -2.41 15.54
N ILE A 727 -1.36 -1.95 14.29
CA ILE A 727 -0.31 -0.99 13.91
C ILE A 727 -0.47 0.31 14.71
N ALA A 728 -1.69 0.86 14.80
CA ALA A 728 -1.97 2.06 15.54
C ALA A 728 -1.62 1.93 17.03
N ALA A 729 -1.88 0.78 17.66
CA ALA A 729 -1.44 0.51 19.03
C ALA A 729 0.10 0.56 19.17
N GLY A 730 0.83 -0.02 18.21
CA GLY A 730 2.29 0.11 18.13
C GLY A 730 2.73 1.58 17.98
N VAL A 731 2.12 2.32 17.07
CA VAL A 731 2.39 3.75 16.82
C VAL A 731 2.14 4.63 18.05
N THR A 732 1.07 4.37 18.81
CA THR A 732 0.80 5.06 20.07
C THR A 732 1.85 4.73 21.14
N LYS A 733 2.30 3.47 21.22
CA LYS A 733 3.39 3.06 22.12
C LYS A 733 4.74 3.66 21.72
N ALA A 734 4.95 3.88 20.42
CA ALA A 734 6.08 4.63 19.86
C ALA A 734 6.01 6.15 20.09
N LYS A 735 5.06 6.61 20.92
CA LYS A 735 4.88 8.00 21.37
C LYS A 735 4.35 8.98 20.32
N SER A 736 3.64 8.50 19.29
CA SER A 736 2.92 9.43 18.40
C SER A 736 1.85 10.19 19.19
N ASP A 737 1.71 11.49 18.91
CA ASP A 737 0.68 12.37 19.49
C ASP A 737 -0.63 12.30 18.69
N HIS A 738 -0.50 11.99 17.40
CA HIS A 738 -1.60 12.03 16.43
C HIS A 738 -1.48 10.89 15.40
N ILE A 739 -2.60 10.31 14.99
CA ILE A 739 -2.67 9.27 13.95
C ILE A 739 -3.72 9.68 12.92
N VAL A 740 -3.37 9.62 11.63
CA VAL A 740 -4.34 9.76 10.53
C VAL A 740 -4.65 8.38 9.97
N ILE A 741 -5.92 8.02 9.89
CA ILE A 741 -6.40 6.87 9.12
C ILE A 741 -7.00 7.36 7.81
N ALA A 742 -6.29 7.15 6.71
CA ALA A 742 -6.74 7.55 5.38
C ALA A 742 -7.52 6.44 4.67
N GLY A 743 -8.61 6.79 4.01
CA GLY A 743 -9.40 5.88 3.17
C GLY A 743 -8.84 5.69 1.77
N HIS A 744 -9.13 4.55 1.14
CA HIS A 744 -8.74 4.20 -0.24
C HIS A 744 -9.20 5.23 -1.30
N ASP A 745 -10.25 5.98 -0.97
CA ASP A 745 -10.89 6.96 -1.84
C ASP A 745 -10.15 8.32 -1.85
N GLY A 746 -9.09 8.46 -1.05
CA GLY A 746 -8.21 9.64 -1.02
C GLY A 746 -7.65 10.04 -2.38
N GLY A 747 -7.46 11.35 -2.59
CA GLY A 747 -6.98 11.90 -3.87
C GLY A 747 -5.47 11.76 -4.09
N THR A 748 -5.03 11.84 -5.34
CA THR A 748 -3.60 11.92 -5.72
C THR A 748 -3.38 12.77 -6.97
N GLY A 749 -2.20 13.38 -7.09
CA GLY A 749 -1.78 14.08 -8.30
C GLY A 749 -1.33 13.14 -9.42
N ALA A 750 -0.71 12.00 -9.05
CA ALA A 750 -0.22 10.97 -9.95
C ALA A 750 -0.08 9.63 -9.19
N SER A 751 -0.60 8.55 -9.77
CA SER A 751 -0.51 7.19 -9.22
C SER A 751 -0.86 6.16 -10.28
N PRO A 752 -0.34 4.93 -10.23
CA PRO A 752 -0.89 3.84 -11.01
C PRO A 752 -2.39 3.68 -10.78
N LEU A 753 -3.12 3.38 -11.86
CA LEU A 753 -4.56 3.18 -11.84
C LEU A 753 -4.94 1.93 -11.04
N THR A 754 -4.14 0.87 -11.12
CA THR A 754 -4.33 -0.34 -10.31
C THR A 754 -4.39 0.01 -8.82
N SER A 755 -3.47 0.86 -8.34
CA SER A 755 -3.42 1.25 -6.93
C SER A 755 -4.59 2.13 -6.52
N ILE A 756 -4.98 3.10 -7.35
CA ILE A 756 -6.16 3.94 -7.10
C ILE A 756 -7.41 3.07 -6.92
N LYS A 757 -7.59 2.03 -7.75
CA LYS A 757 -8.81 1.22 -7.76
C LYS A 757 -8.80 0.07 -6.75
N HIS A 758 -7.64 -0.52 -6.49
CA HIS A 758 -7.55 -1.82 -5.85
C HIS A 758 -6.69 -1.86 -4.58
N ALA A 759 -6.08 -0.76 -4.12
CA ALA A 759 -5.27 -0.79 -2.90
C ALA A 759 -5.86 0.12 -1.81
N GLY A 760 -5.83 -0.34 -0.56
CA GLY A 760 -6.47 0.35 0.57
C GLY A 760 -7.96 0.03 0.72
N LEU A 761 -8.48 0.30 1.91
CA LEU A 761 -9.87 0.02 2.31
C LEU A 761 -10.63 1.31 2.67
N PRO A 762 -11.98 1.25 2.77
CA PRO A 762 -12.79 2.34 3.30
C PRO A 762 -12.31 2.80 4.67
N TRP A 763 -12.24 4.12 4.89
CA TRP A 763 -11.78 4.66 6.17
C TRP A 763 -12.72 4.30 7.32
N GLU A 764 -14.00 4.02 7.04
CA GLU A 764 -14.96 3.59 8.05
C GLU A 764 -14.47 2.32 8.76
N LEU A 765 -13.95 1.35 8.00
CA LEU A 765 -13.38 0.11 8.53
C LEU A 765 -12.12 0.36 9.37
N GLY A 766 -11.15 1.09 8.80
CA GLY A 766 -9.88 1.33 9.48
C GLY A 766 -10.02 2.22 10.72
N LEU A 767 -10.92 3.22 10.67
CA LEU A 767 -11.17 4.14 11.78
C LEU A 767 -11.78 3.40 12.97
N ALA A 768 -12.81 2.60 12.73
CA ALA A 768 -13.45 1.84 13.80
C ALA A 768 -12.51 0.80 14.40
N GLU A 769 -11.76 0.05 13.58
CA GLU A 769 -10.77 -0.91 14.08
C GLU A 769 -9.70 -0.23 14.94
N THR A 770 -9.22 0.94 14.49
CA THR A 770 -8.25 1.74 15.24
C THR A 770 -8.81 2.21 16.57
N HIS A 771 -10.02 2.78 16.57
CA HIS A 771 -10.69 3.23 17.78
C HIS A 771 -10.91 2.08 18.76
N GLN A 772 -11.51 0.97 18.30
CA GLN A 772 -11.80 -0.20 19.12
C GLN A 772 -10.51 -0.81 19.72
N THR A 773 -9.48 -1.00 18.90
CA THR A 773 -8.22 -1.60 19.35
C THR A 773 -7.51 -0.73 20.38
N LEU A 774 -7.46 0.59 20.18
CA LEU A 774 -6.82 1.50 21.13
C LEU A 774 -7.58 1.59 22.46
N VAL A 775 -8.91 1.53 22.45
CA VAL A 775 -9.73 1.49 23.68
C VAL A 775 -9.49 0.18 24.42
N MET A 776 -9.53 -0.96 23.71
CA MET A 776 -9.30 -2.29 24.29
C MET A 776 -7.93 -2.42 24.97
N ASN A 777 -6.93 -1.65 24.53
CA ASN A 777 -5.57 -1.65 25.07
C ASN A 777 -5.27 -0.50 26.05
N ASP A 778 -6.26 0.32 26.43
CA ASP A 778 -6.09 1.52 27.26
C ASP A 778 -5.02 2.51 26.73
N LEU A 779 -5.00 2.66 25.40
CA LEU A 779 -4.11 3.56 24.67
C LEU A 779 -4.84 4.77 24.06
N ARG A 780 -6.17 4.69 23.92
CA ARG A 780 -6.98 5.68 23.20
C ARG A 780 -6.91 7.09 23.78
N SER A 781 -6.70 7.21 25.09
CA SER A 781 -6.58 8.50 25.80
C SER A 781 -5.31 9.29 25.48
N ARG A 782 -4.34 8.68 24.79
CA ARG A 782 -2.98 9.24 24.58
C ARG A 782 -2.74 9.82 23.19
N VAL A 783 -3.69 9.65 22.27
CA VAL A 783 -3.48 9.96 20.85
C VAL A 783 -4.74 10.56 20.24
N VAL A 784 -4.58 11.60 19.43
CA VAL A 784 -5.65 12.15 18.61
C VAL A 784 -5.80 11.32 17.34
N ILE A 785 -7.02 10.92 16.97
CA ILE A 785 -7.29 10.22 15.70
C ILE A 785 -7.91 11.20 14.71
N GLN A 786 -7.28 11.36 13.55
CA GLN A 786 -7.84 12.03 12.38
C GLN A 786 -8.26 11.00 11.33
N THR A 787 -9.31 11.30 10.57
CA THR A 787 -9.64 10.55 9.34
C THR A 787 -9.66 11.47 8.11
N ASP A 788 -9.29 10.93 6.95
CA ASP A 788 -9.49 11.55 5.65
C ASP A 788 -9.90 10.51 4.59
N GLY A 789 -10.51 10.97 3.49
CA GLY A 789 -11.07 10.10 2.47
C GLY A 789 -12.45 10.56 2.00
N GLN A 790 -12.47 11.38 0.96
CA GLN A 790 -13.69 11.97 0.37
C GLN A 790 -14.72 12.51 1.38
N LEU A 791 -14.27 13.08 2.51
CA LEU A 791 -15.13 13.84 3.42
C LEU A 791 -15.58 15.13 2.71
N LYS A 792 -16.90 15.37 2.65
CA LYS A 792 -17.50 16.47 1.88
C LYS A 792 -18.53 17.28 2.67
N THR A 793 -19.23 16.67 3.61
CA THR A 793 -20.39 17.27 4.29
C THR A 793 -20.26 17.20 5.80
N GLY A 794 -21.08 17.95 6.53
CA GLY A 794 -21.16 17.84 8.00
C GLY A 794 -21.64 16.45 8.44
N ARG A 795 -22.47 15.78 7.63
CA ARG A 795 -22.84 14.37 7.85
C ARG A 795 -21.64 13.42 7.81
N ASP A 796 -20.75 13.57 6.83
CA ASP A 796 -19.53 12.75 6.76
C ASP A 796 -18.68 12.93 8.04
N VAL A 797 -18.56 14.17 8.52
CA VAL A 797 -17.85 14.49 9.76
C VAL A 797 -18.54 13.85 10.96
N ALA A 798 -19.87 13.99 11.09
CA ALA A 798 -20.64 13.42 12.19
C ALA A 798 -20.45 11.90 12.30
N ILE A 799 -20.49 11.18 11.17
CA ILE A 799 -20.21 9.74 11.15
C ILE A 799 -18.77 9.44 11.59
N GLY A 800 -17.80 10.21 11.10
CA GLY A 800 -16.41 10.08 11.55
C GLY A 800 -16.24 10.29 13.05
N VAL A 801 -16.92 11.28 13.64
CA VAL A 801 -16.93 11.50 15.11
C VAL A 801 -17.49 10.28 15.83
N LEU A 802 -18.66 9.78 15.41
CA LEU A 802 -19.32 8.63 16.05
C LEU A 802 -18.51 7.33 15.92
N LEU A 803 -17.71 7.18 14.86
CA LEU A 803 -16.78 6.06 14.68
C LEU A 803 -15.45 6.24 15.43
N GLY A 804 -15.17 7.42 15.98
CA GLY A 804 -14.06 7.64 16.92
C GLY A 804 -13.00 8.66 16.52
N ALA A 805 -13.15 9.38 15.40
CA ALA A 805 -12.24 10.45 14.98
C ALA A 805 -12.51 11.76 15.72
N GLU A 806 -11.47 12.57 15.91
CA GLU A 806 -11.48 13.86 16.61
C GLU A 806 -11.11 15.03 15.68
N GLU A 807 -10.39 14.75 14.60
CA GLU A 807 -9.96 15.69 13.56
C GLU A 807 -10.28 15.14 12.16
N PHE A 808 -10.42 16.02 11.15
CA PHE A 808 -10.95 15.67 9.83
C PHE A 808 -10.16 16.32 8.69
N GLY A 809 -9.66 15.50 7.77
CA GLY A 809 -8.90 15.96 6.60
C GLY A 809 -9.77 16.14 5.35
N PHE A 810 -9.74 17.34 4.76
CA PHE A 810 -10.43 17.68 3.51
C PHE A 810 -9.43 17.99 2.40
N SER A 811 -9.54 17.32 1.25
CA SER A 811 -8.63 17.54 0.11
C SER A 811 -9.39 17.94 -1.15
N THR A 812 -10.12 17.01 -1.75
CA THR A 812 -10.79 17.22 -3.04
C THR A 812 -11.84 18.32 -2.97
N ALA A 813 -12.66 18.36 -1.92
CA ALA A 813 -13.70 19.39 -1.78
C ALA A 813 -13.10 20.81 -1.72
N PRO A 814 -12.08 21.11 -0.89
CA PRO A 814 -11.35 22.38 -0.97
C PRO A 814 -10.75 22.70 -2.36
N LEU A 815 -10.25 21.72 -3.10
CA LEU A 815 -9.82 21.96 -4.49
C LEU A 815 -11.00 22.32 -5.41
N VAL A 816 -12.17 21.69 -5.21
CA VAL A 816 -13.39 22.00 -5.97
C VAL A 816 -13.87 23.41 -5.66
N THR A 817 -13.87 23.85 -4.41
CA THR A 817 -14.25 25.24 -4.05
C THR A 817 -13.32 26.28 -4.68
N MET A 818 -12.05 25.94 -4.90
CA MET A 818 -11.10 26.78 -5.64
C MET A 818 -11.24 26.69 -7.17
N GLY A 819 -12.03 25.76 -7.70
CA GLY A 819 -12.37 25.70 -9.13
C GLY A 819 -12.10 24.36 -9.81
N CYS A 820 -11.68 23.31 -9.10
CA CYS A 820 -11.49 21.99 -9.71
C CYS A 820 -12.81 21.48 -10.32
N ILE A 821 -12.70 20.96 -11.54
CA ILE A 821 -13.83 20.41 -12.31
C ILE A 821 -13.74 18.88 -12.49
N MET A 822 -12.90 18.21 -11.68
CA MET A 822 -12.72 16.74 -11.70
C MET A 822 -12.35 16.14 -13.07
N MET A 823 -11.52 16.84 -13.85
CA MET A 823 -11.07 16.38 -15.19
C MET A 823 -10.08 15.20 -15.13
N ARG A 824 -9.45 14.94 -13.97
CA ARG A 824 -8.51 13.81 -13.73
C ARG A 824 -7.26 13.77 -14.61
N LYS A 825 -6.78 14.94 -15.03
CA LYS A 825 -5.53 15.13 -15.80
C LYS A 825 -4.41 15.77 -14.97
N CYS A 826 -4.41 15.57 -13.64
CA CYS A 826 -3.48 16.25 -12.73
C CYS A 826 -2.01 15.85 -12.99
N HIS A 827 -1.80 14.61 -13.42
CA HIS A 827 -0.49 14.03 -13.77
C HIS A 827 0.04 14.56 -15.12
N LEU A 828 -0.83 15.02 -16.02
CA LEU A 828 -0.44 15.46 -17.37
C LEU A 828 0.06 16.92 -17.45
N ASN A 829 0.08 17.64 -16.33
CA ASN A 829 0.39 19.07 -16.27
C ASN A 829 -0.58 19.98 -17.05
N THR A 830 -1.75 19.49 -17.45
CA THR A 830 -2.70 20.18 -18.35
C THR A 830 -3.98 20.65 -17.65
N CYS A 831 -3.91 20.99 -16.36
CA CYS A 831 -5.07 21.43 -15.60
C CYS A 831 -5.67 22.72 -16.20
N PRO A 832 -6.95 22.71 -16.65
CA PRO A 832 -7.52 23.85 -17.38
C PRO A 832 -7.83 25.06 -16.50
N VAL A 833 -7.82 24.88 -15.17
CA VAL A 833 -8.21 25.87 -14.16
C VAL A 833 -7.04 26.29 -13.25
N GLY A 834 -5.80 25.96 -13.63
CA GLY A 834 -4.61 26.42 -12.91
C GLY A 834 -4.36 25.79 -11.53
N ILE A 835 -5.04 24.69 -11.19
CA ILE A 835 -4.90 24.02 -9.88
C ILE A 835 -3.77 23.00 -9.87
N ALA A 836 -3.83 21.97 -10.71
CA ALA A 836 -2.89 20.85 -10.69
C ALA A 836 -1.87 20.92 -11.84
N THR A 837 -1.23 22.08 -12.01
CA THR A 837 -0.30 22.36 -13.11
C THR A 837 0.80 23.33 -12.68
N GLN A 838 1.98 23.17 -13.27
CA GLN A 838 3.12 24.08 -13.16
C GLN A 838 3.35 24.88 -14.45
N ASP A 839 2.52 24.66 -15.48
CA ASP A 839 2.52 25.47 -16.69
C ASP A 839 2.10 26.91 -16.35
N LYS A 840 2.94 27.87 -16.75
CA LYS A 840 2.76 29.29 -16.40
C LYS A 840 1.50 29.89 -17.02
N GLU A 841 1.11 29.47 -18.23
CA GLU A 841 -0.09 30.00 -18.91
C GLU A 841 -1.37 29.39 -18.33
N LEU A 842 -1.34 28.11 -17.94
CA LEU A 842 -2.46 27.48 -17.27
C LEU A 842 -2.64 27.99 -15.84
N ARG A 843 -1.55 28.28 -15.10
CA ARG A 843 -1.62 28.87 -13.75
C ARG A 843 -2.29 30.23 -13.72
N LYS A 844 -2.14 31.06 -14.77
CA LYS A 844 -2.86 32.35 -14.91
C LYS A 844 -4.39 32.18 -14.91
N LYS A 845 -4.90 30.97 -15.18
CA LYS A 845 -6.35 30.67 -15.16
C LYS A 845 -6.88 30.35 -13.76
N PHE A 846 -6.00 30.29 -12.74
CA PHE A 846 -6.42 30.09 -11.36
C PHE A 846 -7.24 31.30 -10.87
N THR A 847 -8.46 31.02 -10.39
CA THR A 847 -9.41 32.02 -9.90
C THR A 847 -9.92 31.72 -8.49
N GLY A 848 -9.36 30.68 -7.85
CA GLY A 848 -9.67 30.33 -6.47
C GLY A 848 -9.21 31.42 -5.50
N LYS A 849 -9.88 31.51 -4.35
CA LYS A 849 -9.52 32.43 -3.28
C LYS A 849 -9.62 31.75 -1.91
N PRO A 850 -8.84 32.18 -0.90
CA PRO A 850 -8.93 31.64 0.44
C PRO A 850 -10.36 31.69 1.02
N GLU A 851 -11.12 32.74 0.73
CA GLU A 851 -12.49 32.93 1.23
C GLU A 851 -13.43 31.80 0.79
N HIS A 852 -13.22 31.22 -0.40
CA HIS A 852 -14.07 30.14 -0.89
C HIS A 852 -13.96 28.89 0.01
N VAL A 853 -12.74 28.58 0.45
CA VAL A 853 -12.47 27.44 1.35
C VAL A 853 -13.02 27.74 2.74
N VAL A 854 -12.82 28.96 3.24
CA VAL A 854 -13.35 29.43 4.54
C VAL A 854 -14.88 29.31 4.59
N ASN A 855 -15.58 29.84 3.60
CA ASN A 855 -17.05 29.79 3.53
C ASN A 855 -17.55 28.34 3.57
N TYR A 856 -16.97 27.47 2.74
CA TYR A 856 -17.36 26.07 2.67
C TYR A 856 -17.16 25.33 4.01
N LEU A 857 -15.99 25.47 4.65
CA LEU A 857 -15.71 24.76 5.89
C LEU A 857 -16.56 25.26 7.06
N PHE A 858 -16.94 26.54 7.09
CA PHE A 858 -17.97 27.00 8.03
C PHE A 858 -19.33 26.36 7.75
N MET A 859 -19.74 26.20 6.50
CA MET A 859 -21.02 25.52 6.20
C MET A 859 -21.00 24.03 6.62
N VAL A 860 -19.86 23.34 6.45
CA VAL A 860 -19.66 21.97 6.95
C VAL A 860 -19.77 21.91 8.47
N ALA A 861 -19.11 22.83 9.19
CA ALA A 861 -19.18 22.90 10.64
C ALA A 861 -20.59 23.21 11.14
N GLU A 862 -21.34 24.08 10.45
CA GLU A 862 -22.73 24.39 10.81
C GLU A 862 -23.65 23.17 10.63
N GLU A 863 -23.49 22.41 9.54
CA GLU A 863 -24.21 21.14 9.35
C GLU A 863 -23.88 20.14 10.46
N LEU A 864 -22.61 20.04 10.89
CA LEU A 864 -22.24 19.21 12.04
C LEU A 864 -22.95 19.68 13.32
N ARG A 865 -22.98 20.98 13.61
CA ARG A 865 -23.64 21.52 14.81
C ARG A 865 -25.13 21.17 14.85
N LEU A 866 -25.80 21.25 13.70
CA LEU A 866 -27.22 20.87 13.59
C LEU A 866 -27.43 19.38 13.90
N ILE A 867 -26.55 18.51 13.39
CA ILE A 867 -26.61 17.07 13.68
C ILE A 867 -26.31 16.81 15.17
N MET A 868 -25.33 17.49 15.76
CA MET A 868 -25.04 17.39 17.19
C MET A 868 -26.24 17.80 18.04
N ALA A 869 -26.91 18.91 17.68
CA ALA A 869 -28.12 19.37 18.35
C ALA A 869 -29.27 18.35 18.23
N GLU A 870 -29.45 17.73 17.05
CA GLU A 870 -30.46 16.70 16.83
C GLU A 870 -30.19 15.43 17.67
N LEU A 871 -28.93 15.03 17.80
CA LEU A 871 -28.55 13.85 18.56
C LEU A 871 -28.46 14.10 20.08
N GLY A 872 -28.30 15.35 20.51
CA GLY A 872 -28.27 15.76 21.91
C GLY A 872 -26.88 15.92 22.51
N PHE A 873 -25.88 16.30 21.70
CA PHE A 873 -24.49 16.50 22.15
C PHE A 873 -24.13 17.99 22.19
N GLN A 874 -23.60 18.47 23.32
CA GLN A 874 -23.16 19.86 23.46
C GLN A 874 -21.76 20.07 22.87
N THR A 875 -20.90 19.06 22.97
CA THR A 875 -19.52 19.10 22.45
C THR A 875 -19.20 17.89 21.58
N VAL A 876 -18.29 18.05 20.62
CA VAL A 876 -17.77 16.97 19.78
C VAL A 876 -17.17 15.88 20.68
N ASN A 877 -16.51 16.25 21.78
CA ASN A 877 -15.92 15.27 22.70
C ASN A 877 -16.94 14.31 23.33
N GLU A 878 -18.17 14.75 23.60
CA GLU A 878 -19.24 13.88 24.09
C GLU A 878 -19.73 12.88 23.03
N MET A 879 -19.53 13.21 21.75
CA MET A 879 -19.99 12.45 20.59
C MET A 879 -18.93 11.45 20.09
N ILE A 880 -17.63 11.65 20.38
CA ILE A 880 -16.55 10.78 19.88
C ILE A 880 -16.75 9.32 20.32
N GLY A 881 -16.81 8.42 19.34
CA GLY A 881 -16.93 6.97 19.56
C GLY A 881 -18.33 6.51 20.00
N ARG A 882 -19.35 7.38 19.98
CA ARG A 882 -20.75 7.05 20.29
C ARG A 882 -21.44 6.28 19.17
N VAL A 883 -20.83 5.18 18.74
CA VAL A 883 -21.35 4.31 17.67
C VAL A 883 -22.74 3.74 17.99
N ASP A 884 -23.15 3.74 19.26
CA ASP A 884 -24.51 3.41 19.69
C ASP A 884 -25.58 4.33 19.08
N MET A 885 -25.22 5.53 18.61
CA MET A 885 -26.08 6.47 17.88
C MET A 885 -26.16 6.22 16.36
N LEU A 886 -25.46 5.23 15.85
CA LEU A 886 -25.54 4.80 14.44
C LEU A 886 -26.37 3.51 14.33
N GLU A 887 -27.13 3.40 13.24
CA GLU A 887 -27.74 2.14 12.78
C GLU A 887 -27.60 2.01 11.27
N MET A 888 -27.83 0.79 10.75
CA MET A 888 -28.01 0.61 9.31
C MET A 888 -29.33 1.25 8.86
N ASP A 889 -29.31 1.94 7.73
CA ASP A 889 -30.49 2.55 7.15
C ASP A 889 -31.49 1.48 6.67
N LYS A 890 -32.69 1.50 7.22
CA LYS A 890 -33.77 0.53 6.94
C LYS A 890 -34.44 0.77 5.58
N ALA A 891 -34.21 1.92 4.95
CA ALA A 891 -34.81 2.31 3.66
C ALA A 891 -33.99 1.85 2.43
N ILE A 892 -33.07 0.90 2.61
CA ILE A 892 -32.23 0.36 1.54
C ILE A 892 -32.96 -0.80 0.84
N ASP A 893 -33.50 -0.54 -0.34
CA ASP A 893 -34.08 -1.55 -1.26
C ASP A 893 -33.20 -1.67 -2.50
N HIS A 894 -32.05 -2.34 -2.38
CA HIS A 894 -31.14 -2.62 -3.50
C HIS A 894 -30.72 -4.09 -3.51
N TRP A 895 -30.78 -4.70 -4.70
CA TRP A 895 -30.64 -6.14 -4.95
C TRP A 895 -29.33 -6.77 -4.43
N LYS A 896 -28.24 -5.99 -4.30
CA LYS A 896 -27.02 -6.39 -3.58
C LYS A 896 -26.95 -5.88 -2.14
N GLN A 897 -27.47 -4.68 -1.86
CA GLN A 897 -27.19 -4.01 -0.57
C GLN A 897 -27.94 -4.68 0.59
N GLY A 898 -29.07 -5.35 0.31
CA GLY A 898 -29.76 -6.19 1.31
C GLY A 898 -28.92 -7.35 1.86
N SER A 899 -27.79 -7.68 1.22
CA SER A 899 -26.85 -8.69 1.71
C SER A 899 -25.74 -8.12 2.61
N ILE A 900 -25.60 -6.80 2.68
CA ILE A 900 -24.52 -6.14 3.43
C ILE A 900 -24.84 -6.12 4.91
N ASN A 901 -23.83 -6.41 5.74
CA ASN A 901 -23.95 -6.34 7.21
C ASN A 901 -22.79 -5.51 7.77
N LEU A 902 -23.13 -4.43 8.51
CA LEU A 902 -22.18 -3.51 9.15
C LEU A 902 -22.09 -3.71 10.68
N ASP A 903 -22.62 -4.78 11.25
CA ASP A 903 -22.72 -4.96 12.71
C ASP A 903 -21.35 -4.89 13.41
N ALA A 904 -20.31 -5.48 12.79
CA ALA A 904 -18.94 -5.43 13.32
C ALA A 904 -18.40 -4.00 13.43
N LEU A 905 -18.76 -3.14 12.46
CA LEU A 905 -18.39 -1.73 12.43
C LEU A 905 -19.21 -0.91 13.45
N LEU A 906 -20.46 -1.31 13.70
CA LEU A 906 -21.38 -0.62 14.61
C LEU A 906 -21.31 -1.13 16.06
N THR A 907 -20.33 -1.98 16.38
CA THR A 907 -20.14 -2.53 17.72
C THR A 907 -19.36 -1.54 18.60
N PRO A 908 -19.90 -1.16 19.78
CA PRO A 908 -19.17 -0.33 20.74
C PRO A 908 -17.83 -0.95 21.16
N ALA A 909 -16.81 -0.10 21.33
CA ALA A 909 -15.51 -0.54 21.79
C ALA A 909 -15.58 -1.15 23.20
N ASN A 910 -14.93 -2.30 23.40
CA ASN A 910 -14.88 -2.95 24.70
C ASN A 910 -13.86 -2.25 25.61
N LYS A 911 -14.33 -1.69 26.72
CA LYS A 911 -13.47 -1.01 27.70
C LYS A 911 -12.93 -2.00 28.73
N PRO A 912 -11.60 -2.07 28.97
CA PRO A 912 -11.04 -2.92 30.02
C PRO A 912 -11.43 -2.47 31.44
N ASN A 913 -11.76 -1.18 31.64
CA ASN A 913 -12.29 -0.63 32.89
C ASN A 913 -13.19 0.59 32.62
N GLU A 914 -14.00 1.01 33.59
CA GLU A 914 -14.96 2.11 33.41
C GLU A 914 -14.27 3.45 33.06
N ASP A 915 -13.08 3.68 33.62
CA ASP A 915 -12.29 4.90 33.45
C ASP A 915 -11.54 4.96 32.10
N THR A 916 -11.63 3.92 31.26
CA THR A 916 -10.95 3.91 29.96
C THR A 916 -11.51 5.01 29.06
N GLY A 917 -10.62 5.93 28.67
CA GLY A 917 -10.93 7.07 27.79
C GLY A 917 -11.21 6.63 26.34
N THR A 918 -12.10 7.35 25.67
CA THR A 918 -12.50 7.09 24.26
C THR A 918 -11.99 8.14 23.27
N TYR A 919 -11.35 9.20 23.77
CA TYR A 919 -10.74 10.28 23.02
C TYR A 919 -9.48 10.77 23.76
N GLN A 920 -8.65 11.59 23.11
CA GLN A 920 -7.41 12.06 23.72
C GLN A 920 -7.66 12.96 24.93
N SER A 921 -7.08 12.61 26.07
CA SER A 921 -7.16 13.38 27.32
C SER A 921 -5.83 13.46 28.07
N ILE A 922 -4.83 12.68 27.66
CA ILE A 922 -3.48 12.62 28.24
C ILE A 922 -2.47 12.91 27.13
N LEU A 923 -1.54 13.83 27.36
CA LEU A 923 -0.45 14.10 26.42
C LEU A 923 0.63 13.04 26.54
N GLN A 924 1.33 12.76 25.43
CA GLN A 924 2.48 11.86 25.47
C GLN A 924 3.64 12.51 26.23
N ASP A 925 4.23 11.76 27.14
CA ASP A 925 5.54 12.09 27.70
C ASP A 925 6.64 11.61 26.75
N HIS A 926 7.33 12.60 26.17
CA HIS A 926 8.42 12.44 25.23
C HIS A 926 9.81 12.48 25.90
N GLN A 927 9.90 12.69 27.22
CA GLN A 927 11.16 12.67 27.99
C GLN A 927 12.23 13.64 27.46
N LEU A 928 11.84 14.88 27.18
CA LEU A 928 12.72 15.88 26.58
C LEU A 928 13.77 16.39 27.58
N GLU A 929 13.44 16.40 28.86
CA GLU A 929 14.29 16.78 29.98
C GLU A 929 15.47 15.81 30.21
N LEU A 930 15.34 14.56 29.73
CA LEU A 930 16.39 13.54 29.86
C LEU A 930 17.43 13.61 28.71
N GLN A 931 17.21 14.46 27.70
CA GLN A 931 18.07 14.52 26.53
C GLN A 931 19.45 15.11 26.86
N LEU A 932 20.53 14.47 26.38
CA LEU A 932 21.91 14.96 26.52
C LEU A 932 22.09 16.40 26.00
N ASP A 933 21.38 16.76 24.94
CA ASP A 933 21.38 18.09 24.34
C ASP A 933 21.05 19.22 25.31
N ASN A 934 20.34 18.98 26.42
CA ASN A 934 20.09 20.02 27.43
C ASN A 934 21.40 20.60 27.98
N GLY A 935 22.37 19.73 28.29
CA GLY A 935 23.70 20.15 28.75
C GLY A 935 24.56 20.75 27.62
N LEU A 936 24.34 20.32 26.37
CA LEU A 936 25.04 20.90 25.21
C LEU A 936 24.55 22.33 24.94
N ILE A 937 23.24 22.56 25.00
CA ILE A 937 22.63 23.89 24.83
C ILE A 937 23.16 24.87 25.88
N GLU A 938 23.25 24.45 27.15
CA GLU A 938 23.77 25.29 28.22
C GLU A 938 25.21 25.72 27.97
N GLN A 939 26.07 24.77 27.57
CA GLN A 939 27.48 25.04 27.26
C GLN A 939 27.67 25.85 25.97
N SER A 940 26.72 25.78 25.04
CA SER A 940 26.78 26.52 23.77
C SER A 940 26.14 27.91 23.80
N LYS A 941 25.59 28.34 24.94
CA LYS A 941 24.78 29.57 25.04
C LYS A 941 25.47 30.82 24.47
N THR A 942 26.75 31.03 24.78
CA THR A 942 27.50 32.21 24.31
C THR A 942 27.68 32.21 22.79
N ALA A 943 27.82 31.05 22.16
CA ALA A 943 27.86 30.94 20.71
C ALA A 943 26.51 31.25 20.06
N ILE A 944 25.44 30.70 20.64
CA ILE A 944 24.09 30.83 20.08
C ILE A 944 23.60 32.28 20.16
N GLU A 945 23.74 32.90 21.33
CA GLU A 945 23.24 34.25 21.63
C GLU A 945 24.24 35.35 21.25
N GLY A 946 25.53 35.13 21.49
CA GLY A 946 26.60 36.14 21.35
C GLY A 946 27.42 36.04 20.06
N GLY A 947 27.36 34.91 19.34
CA GLY A 947 28.15 34.68 18.12
C GLY A 947 29.62 34.36 18.36
N GLU A 948 30.00 34.01 19.60
CA GLU A 948 31.36 33.54 19.92
C GLU A 948 31.55 32.07 19.52
N SER A 949 32.80 31.61 19.34
CA SER A 949 33.08 30.18 19.14
C SER A 949 33.28 29.47 20.48
N VAL A 950 32.69 28.29 20.65
CA VAL A 950 32.87 27.42 21.83
C VAL A 950 33.38 26.05 21.42
N GLN A 951 34.21 25.47 22.28
CA GLN A 951 34.72 24.11 22.13
C GLN A 951 34.75 23.41 23.48
N PHE A 952 34.21 22.19 23.55
CA PHE A 952 34.23 21.37 24.77
C PHE A 952 34.12 19.87 24.46
N ASP A 953 34.43 19.04 25.46
CA ASP A 953 34.37 17.59 25.36
C ASP A 953 33.14 17.05 26.11
N SER A 954 32.56 15.94 25.63
CA SER A 954 31.42 15.26 26.26
C SER A 954 31.53 13.73 26.11
N ILE A 955 30.82 13.01 26.97
CA ILE A 955 30.72 11.54 26.92
C ILE A 955 29.43 11.17 26.18
N ILE A 956 29.49 10.12 25.36
CA ILE A 956 28.33 9.60 24.64
C ILE A 956 28.26 8.07 24.72
N THR A 957 27.04 7.55 24.83
CA THR A 957 26.74 6.12 24.89
C THR A 957 25.66 5.77 23.89
N ASN A 958 25.44 4.46 23.65
CA ASN A 958 24.51 4.03 22.61
C ASN A 958 23.04 4.36 22.94
N VAL A 959 22.74 4.64 24.21
CA VAL A 959 21.42 5.10 24.64
C VAL A 959 21.18 6.59 24.36
N ASP A 960 22.25 7.36 24.11
CA ASP A 960 22.19 8.77 23.73
C ASP A 960 21.90 8.89 22.22
N ARG A 961 20.62 9.15 21.91
CA ARG A 961 20.08 9.15 20.54
C ARG A 961 19.74 10.57 20.10
N ALA A 962 19.75 10.81 18.79
CA ALA A 962 19.43 12.11 18.19
C ALA A 962 20.27 13.29 18.74
N VAL A 963 21.49 13.01 19.22
CA VAL A 963 22.35 14.03 19.85
C VAL A 963 22.68 15.12 18.82
N GLY A 964 22.44 16.38 19.20
CA GLY A 964 22.58 17.57 18.38
C GLY A 964 21.28 18.09 17.76
N ALA A 965 20.21 17.29 17.69
CA ALA A 965 18.95 17.70 17.07
C ALA A 965 18.23 18.82 17.84
N MET A 966 18.19 18.73 19.18
CA MET A 966 17.54 19.72 20.03
C MET A 966 18.41 20.97 20.18
N LEU A 967 19.74 20.81 20.19
CA LEU A 967 20.68 21.92 20.05
C LEU A 967 20.42 22.70 18.75
N SER A 968 20.27 21.99 17.64
CA SER A 968 20.00 22.59 16.32
C SER A 968 18.66 23.31 16.28
N SER A 969 17.61 22.72 16.87
CA SER A 969 16.31 23.39 17.05
C SER A 969 16.46 24.69 17.86
N HIS A 970 17.22 24.66 18.95
CA HIS A 970 17.46 25.82 19.80
C HIS A 970 18.20 26.93 19.06
N VAL A 971 19.24 26.60 18.28
CA VAL A 971 19.95 27.56 17.41
C VAL A 971 18.99 28.27 16.47
N VAL A 972 18.20 27.51 15.71
CA VAL A 972 17.28 28.05 14.70
C VAL A 972 16.20 28.91 15.35
N LYS A 973 15.60 28.47 16.46
CA LYS A 973 14.56 29.24 17.16
C LYS A 973 15.10 30.53 17.76
N THR A 974 16.26 30.49 18.40
CA THR A 974 16.86 31.66 19.06
C THR A 974 17.30 32.71 18.05
N ARG A 975 17.86 32.30 16.90
CA ARG A 975 18.37 33.21 15.87
C ARG A 975 17.35 33.54 14.78
N GLY A 976 16.21 32.85 14.74
CA GLY A 976 15.19 32.97 13.71
C GLY A 976 15.58 32.40 12.33
N SER A 977 16.78 31.82 12.19
CA SER A 977 17.26 31.17 10.98
C SER A 977 18.48 30.30 11.26
N ASN A 978 18.73 29.30 10.41
CA ASN A 978 19.96 28.51 10.41
C ASN A 978 21.13 29.29 9.78
N ASN A 979 21.76 30.19 10.54
CA ASN A 979 22.78 31.11 10.03
C ASN A 979 23.99 31.27 10.97
N LEU A 980 24.27 30.27 11.80
CA LEU A 980 25.42 30.30 12.68
C LEU A 980 26.72 30.14 11.87
N ASP A 981 27.75 30.91 12.20
CA ASP A 981 29.03 30.87 11.49
C ASP A 981 29.69 29.49 11.63
N GLU A 982 30.41 29.06 10.60
CA GLU A 982 31.08 27.75 10.58
C GLU A 982 32.06 27.61 11.75
N GLY A 983 32.00 26.49 12.48
CA GLY A 983 32.85 26.23 13.64
C GLY A 983 32.48 27.01 14.92
N SER A 984 31.31 27.63 15.00
CA SER A 984 30.85 28.33 16.20
C SER A 984 30.67 27.40 17.40
N ILE A 985 30.27 26.14 17.19
CA ILE A 985 30.12 25.16 18.27
C ILE A 985 30.87 23.89 17.85
N HIS A 986 31.86 23.48 18.66
CA HIS A 986 32.63 22.27 18.43
C HIS A 986 32.52 21.33 19.64
N ILE A 987 32.03 20.10 19.43
CA ILE A 987 31.79 19.15 20.51
C ILE A 987 32.52 17.83 20.23
N ASN A 988 33.52 17.52 21.04
CA ASN A 988 34.20 16.23 20.94
C ASN A 988 33.52 15.18 21.81
N PHE A 989 32.97 14.13 21.20
CA PHE A 989 32.37 13.03 21.95
C PHE A 989 33.32 11.84 22.13
N LYS A 990 33.37 11.29 23.34
CA LYS A 990 34.05 10.02 23.66
C LYS A 990 33.03 8.93 23.97
N GLY A 991 33.00 7.88 23.15
CA GLY A 991 32.19 6.67 23.35
C GLY A 991 31.55 6.15 22.06
N SER A 992 30.38 5.52 22.17
CA SER A 992 29.60 5.01 21.01
C SER A 992 28.27 5.72 20.96
N ALA A 993 27.97 6.48 19.90
CA ALA A 993 26.69 7.16 19.80
C ALA A 993 25.54 6.19 19.49
N GLY A 994 24.36 6.50 20.01
CA GLY A 994 23.11 5.87 19.59
C GLY A 994 22.69 6.28 18.19
N GLN A 995 21.50 5.84 17.78
CA GLN A 995 20.92 6.18 16.48
C GLN A 995 20.79 7.70 16.31
N SER A 996 20.90 8.14 15.05
CA SER A 996 20.61 9.51 14.63
C SER A 996 21.53 10.60 15.22
N LEU A 997 22.79 10.27 15.54
CA LEU A 997 23.82 11.27 15.86
C LEU A 997 23.90 12.35 14.77
N GLY A 998 23.75 13.63 15.15
CA GLY A 998 23.82 14.76 14.22
C GLY A 998 22.62 14.87 13.27
N ALA A 999 21.49 14.21 13.57
CA ALA A 999 20.28 14.36 12.77
C ALA A 999 19.82 15.82 12.74
N PHE A 1000 19.60 16.34 11.52
CA PHE A 1000 19.17 17.72 11.26
C PHE A 1000 20.09 18.79 11.87
N LEU A 1001 21.41 18.54 11.89
CA LEU A 1001 22.39 19.44 12.46
C LEU A 1001 22.31 20.84 11.81
N ALA A 1002 22.19 21.88 12.63
CA ALA A 1002 22.28 23.26 12.18
C ALA A 1002 23.69 23.58 11.69
N GLN A 1003 23.79 24.54 10.76
CA GLN A 1003 25.06 25.10 10.31
C GLN A 1003 25.86 25.61 11.54
N GLY A 1004 27.18 25.51 11.49
CA GLY A 1004 28.06 26.04 12.54
C GLY A 1004 28.28 25.12 13.74
N ILE A 1005 27.62 23.96 13.80
CA ILE A 1005 27.86 22.91 14.79
C ILE A 1005 28.78 21.84 14.16
N THR A 1006 29.78 21.37 14.91
CA THR A 1006 30.75 20.35 14.46
C THR A 1006 31.02 19.33 15.54
#